data_AF-A0A8B7YVD1-F1
#
_entry.id   AF-A0A8B7YVD1-F1
#
_cell.length_a   1.000
_cell.length_b   1.000
_cell.length_c   1.000
_cell.angle_alpha   90.00
_cell.angle_beta   90.00
_cell.angle_gamma   90.00
#
_symmetry.space_group_name_H-M   'P 1'
#
loop_
_entity.id
_entity.type
_entity.pdbx_description
1 polymer ?
#
loop_
_entity_poly.entity_id
_entity_poly.type
_entity_poly.pdbx_seq_one_letter_code
_entity_poly.pdbx_strand_id
1 'polypeptide(L)'
;MCYNGGVCDDKAGKCICPPGFKGPNCVTACPAYSFGWDCEFRCGGSNLFGSSCNYVQFSLPDPYGISCISGRYGRTCSSGCPAGKFGADCLQECHCKFTDNGCNSFTGKCNFGGCADGWSGTNCQIPNVCPLGYYGLNCVTLCHCNGKAACDKHTGYCSGGCAPGYTCVSRQCESGYFGEDCNQACLCRDDTPCDAITGSCQSGLCLEQYQSDGTGICQFRLPVLSQPPNVKADIKSATVSWEAWGSHPLDAGDGPVIEYTIYYANHSTGSWVRVITVQAKYQPPEGFSFLIDPLQQLTVYNFSVAAVREGDGGEGPRSPETTIRTEPQAMTTGSNVGLTIAVCLLIAVIAIVVVVDYLRFRRLSRKSRFTRRSTASAVNMDSLAAIGRDSVNTEGYEDVWNDAPANSAANYDDVKLLWTKSLTVPIDQLSLGTQVIGTGHFGEVRLATVLLSDGHFKVAVKQVRLNPPANEKERFIRGHQTLTDIGSHPNIVSMLAVAFQEGVLYVALEYLSNGDLRTYLREARPEGGVGQSSLSDTKLLQFAVDVAKGMQHVAASGVIHRKVAAASILLDDNMVAKISGFGLARCAEVIVEKPKMVSPPPRWMSLESLKTNTYTAKSDVWSFGILLWEVATMGEEPYAGIKSTSLGTRLENGYRLHKPPGCGNKIYELMQQCWQENPKDRPPFKKVASVLERMTKGHIQQRYIQVPSKKEAQHYSNIRPYQDE
;
A
#
# COMPACT_ATOMS: atom_id res chain seq x y z
N MET A 1 -0.31 -24.48 29.39
CA MET A 1 0.18 -25.54 28.48
C MET A 1 0.10 -26.88 29.17
N CYS A 2 -0.37 -27.90 28.46
CA CYS A 2 -0.63 -29.23 29.00
C CYS A 2 0.30 -30.24 28.32
N TYR A 3 1.00 -31.05 29.10
CA TYR A 3 1.98 -32.02 28.62
C TYR A 3 1.43 -33.45 28.64
N ASN A 4 2.17 -34.40 28.06
CA ASN A 4 1.84 -35.83 28.05
C ASN A 4 0.47 -36.17 27.44
N GLY A 5 -0.01 -35.36 26.49
CA GLY A 5 -1.32 -35.51 25.85
C GLY A 5 -2.45 -34.75 26.56
N GLY A 6 -2.12 -33.96 27.59
CA GLY A 6 -3.02 -33.03 28.28
C GLY A 6 -3.77 -32.09 27.33
N VAL A 7 -5.05 -31.82 27.61
CA VAL A 7 -5.84 -30.84 26.84
C VAL A 7 -6.24 -29.67 27.72
N CYS A 8 -6.21 -28.46 27.17
CA CYS A 8 -6.63 -27.26 27.90
C CYS A 8 -8.16 -27.14 27.88
N ASP A 9 -8.75 -26.95 29.05
CA ASP A 9 -10.18 -26.63 29.19
C ASP A 9 -10.45 -25.20 28.71
N ASP A 10 -11.40 -25.07 27.79
CA ASP A 10 -11.73 -23.84 27.08
C ASP A 10 -12.30 -22.74 27.99
N LYS A 11 -12.87 -23.12 29.15
CA LYS A 11 -13.59 -22.22 30.07
C LYS A 11 -12.77 -21.87 31.30
N ALA A 12 -12.10 -22.86 31.88
CA ALA A 12 -11.33 -22.73 33.11
C ALA A 12 -9.84 -22.46 32.85
N GLY A 13 -9.34 -22.72 31.64
CA GLY A 13 -7.92 -22.57 31.29
C GLY A 13 -7.00 -23.56 32.00
N LYS A 14 -7.56 -24.61 32.61
CA LYS A 14 -6.84 -25.66 33.33
C LYS A 14 -6.56 -26.86 32.41
N CYS A 15 -5.51 -27.62 32.70
CA CYS A 15 -5.22 -28.83 31.96
C CYS A 15 -6.05 -30.01 32.46
N ILE A 16 -6.76 -30.66 31.54
CA ILE A 16 -7.40 -31.96 31.73
C ILE A 16 -6.38 -33.03 31.38
N CYS A 17 -5.93 -33.79 32.37
CA CYS A 17 -4.87 -34.77 32.20
C CYS A 17 -5.38 -36.13 31.73
N PRO A 18 -4.61 -36.82 30.86
CA PRO A 18 -4.98 -38.15 30.43
C PRO A 18 -4.78 -39.18 31.57
N PRO A 19 -5.42 -40.35 31.49
CA PRO A 19 -5.38 -41.35 32.55
C PRO A 19 -3.94 -41.84 32.78
N GLY A 20 -3.43 -41.59 33.98
CA GLY A 20 -2.05 -41.89 34.35
C GLY A 20 -1.15 -40.67 34.56
N PHE A 21 -1.66 -39.44 34.39
CA PHE A 21 -0.96 -38.19 34.68
C PHE A 21 -1.81 -37.23 35.50
N LYS A 22 -1.16 -36.36 36.29
CA LYS A 22 -1.82 -35.36 37.15
C LYS A 22 -1.06 -34.04 37.24
N GLY A 23 -1.68 -33.10 37.94
CA GLY A 23 -1.13 -31.78 38.24
C GLY A 23 -1.55 -30.72 37.23
N PRO A 24 -1.19 -29.44 37.47
CA PRO A 24 -1.75 -28.29 36.75
C PRO A 24 -1.41 -28.27 35.25
N ASN A 25 -0.39 -29.01 34.83
CA ASN A 25 0.09 -29.11 33.45
C ASN A 25 0.33 -30.56 32.99
N CYS A 26 -0.18 -31.56 33.73
CA CYS A 26 -0.09 -32.99 33.40
C CYS A 26 1.33 -33.57 33.27
N VAL A 27 2.30 -32.94 33.92
CA VAL A 27 3.71 -33.38 33.92
C VAL A 27 3.94 -34.57 34.85
N THR A 28 3.18 -34.68 35.93
CA THR A 28 3.44 -35.68 36.98
C THR A 28 2.74 -36.99 36.65
N ALA A 29 3.51 -38.06 36.44
CA ALA A 29 2.93 -39.40 36.26
C ALA A 29 2.29 -39.90 37.57
N CYS A 30 1.16 -40.56 37.43
CA CYS A 30 0.50 -41.28 38.52
C CYS A 30 1.30 -42.53 38.91
N PRO A 31 1.14 -43.01 40.16
CA PRO A 31 1.53 -44.37 40.52
C PRO A 31 0.97 -45.41 39.53
N ALA A 32 1.66 -46.54 39.41
CA ALA A 32 1.23 -47.58 38.49
C ALA A 32 -0.23 -47.99 38.75
N TYR A 33 -1.01 -48.04 37.66
CA TYR A 33 -2.42 -48.40 37.61
C TYR A 33 -3.37 -47.42 38.32
N SER A 34 -2.96 -46.18 38.58
CA SER A 34 -3.87 -45.11 39.05
C SER A 34 -4.11 -44.00 38.03
N PHE A 35 -5.26 -43.34 38.18
CA PHE A 35 -5.79 -42.31 37.30
C PHE A 35 -6.74 -41.37 38.07
N GLY A 36 -7.17 -40.27 37.46
CA GLY A 36 -7.97 -39.22 38.11
C GLY A 36 -7.20 -37.91 38.25
N TRP A 37 -7.87 -36.86 38.74
CA TRP A 37 -7.31 -35.50 38.83
C TRP A 37 -6.06 -35.45 39.72
N ASP A 38 -6.04 -36.25 40.78
CA ASP A 38 -4.95 -36.42 41.75
C ASP A 38 -4.43 -37.87 41.86
N CYS A 39 -4.76 -38.72 40.88
CA CYS A 39 -4.49 -40.16 40.88
C CYS A 39 -5.24 -40.96 41.96
N GLU A 40 -6.46 -40.52 42.27
CA GLU A 40 -7.32 -41.04 43.33
C GLU A 40 -7.95 -42.40 43.01
N PHE A 41 -8.09 -42.75 41.73
CA PHE A 41 -8.67 -44.02 41.30
C PHE A 41 -7.57 -45.02 40.96
N ARG A 42 -7.80 -46.31 41.26
CA ARG A 42 -6.82 -47.38 41.02
C ARG A 42 -7.49 -48.64 40.48
N CYS A 43 -6.94 -49.23 39.43
CA CYS A 43 -7.42 -50.51 38.93
C CYS A 43 -7.10 -51.63 39.93
N GLY A 44 -8.03 -52.55 40.14
CA GLY A 44 -7.89 -53.67 41.09
C GLY A 44 -8.34 -53.38 42.52
N GLY A 45 -8.96 -52.22 42.79
CA GLY A 45 -9.62 -51.93 44.07
C GLY A 45 -11.02 -52.55 44.12
N SER A 46 -11.16 -53.62 44.92
CA SER A 46 -12.37 -54.28 45.47
C SER A 46 -13.70 -54.35 44.70
N ASN A 47 -13.82 -53.99 43.40
CA ASN A 47 -15.05 -54.25 42.62
C ASN A 47 -14.93 -54.24 41.08
N LEU A 48 -13.74 -54.29 40.47
CA LEU A 48 -13.61 -54.45 39.01
C LEU A 48 -12.47 -55.41 38.66
N PHE A 49 -12.76 -56.35 37.76
CA PHE A 49 -11.92 -57.47 37.34
C PHE A 49 -10.50 -57.05 36.91
N GLY A 50 -9.48 -57.70 37.52
CA GLY A 50 -8.09 -57.69 37.07
C GLY A 50 -7.12 -56.89 37.95
N SER A 51 -5.97 -57.50 38.27
CA SER A 51 -4.83 -56.88 38.98
C SER A 51 -4.03 -55.88 38.13
N SER A 52 -4.56 -55.50 36.96
CA SER A 52 -3.98 -54.55 36.01
C SER A 52 -5.12 -53.91 35.21
N CYS A 53 -4.98 -52.66 34.78
CA CYS A 53 -5.96 -51.93 33.94
C CYS A 53 -6.07 -52.49 32.49
N ASN A 54 -5.89 -53.80 32.32
CA ASN A 54 -5.96 -54.46 31.03
C ASN A 54 -7.40 -54.46 30.57
N TYR A 55 -7.62 -54.17 29.30
CA TYR A 55 -8.95 -54.18 28.71
C TYR A 55 -9.92 -53.11 29.23
N VAL A 56 -9.42 -52.12 29.99
CA VAL A 56 -10.23 -51.02 30.52
C VAL A 56 -10.10 -49.80 29.63
N GLN A 57 -11.26 -49.29 29.19
CA GLN A 57 -11.40 -48.02 28.47
C GLN A 57 -11.99 -46.96 29.40
N PHE A 58 -11.48 -45.73 29.28
CA PHE A 58 -11.91 -44.57 30.04
C PHE A 58 -12.65 -43.61 29.10
N SER A 59 -13.89 -43.28 29.43
CA SER A 59 -14.65 -42.25 28.73
C SER A 59 -14.34 -40.91 29.39
N LEU A 60 -13.54 -40.09 28.73
CA LEU A 60 -13.13 -38.77 29.22
C LEU A 60 -13.98 -37.66 28.58
N PRO A 61 -14.08 -36.49 29.23
CA PRO A 61 -14.72 -35.33 28.65
C PRO A 61 -14.12 -34.96 27.29
N ASP A 62 -14.92 -34.28 26.47
CA ASP A 62 -14.47 -33.66 25.23
C ASP A 62 -13.20 -32.80 25.50
N PRO A 63 -12.11 -32.95 24.72
CA PRO A 63 -12.01 -33.65 23.44
C PRO A 63 -11.37 -35.04 23.46
N TYR A 64 -11.19 -35.66 24.62
CA TYR A 64 -10.49 -36.96 24.69
C TYR A 64 -11.30 -38.14 24.17
N GLY A 65 -12.62 -38.15 24.35
CA GLY A 65 -13.45 -39.31 24.02
C GLY A 65 -13.02 -40.57 24.79
N ILE A 66 -12.99 -41.72 24.10
CA ILE A 66 -12.63 -43.01 24.71
C ILE A 66 -11.12 -43.24 24.59
N SER A 67 -10.45 -43.47 25.73
CA SER A 67 -9.00 -43.62 25.80
C SER A 67 -8.57 -44.79 26.70
N CYS A 68 -7.45 -45.44 26.40
CA CYS A 68 -6.79 -46.41 27.27
C CYS A 68 -5.96 -45.74 28.37
N ILE A 69 -5.68 -46.45 29.47
CA ILE A 69 -4.69 -45.95 30.44
C ILE A 69 -3.29 -45.84 29.82
N SER A 70 -2.47 -44.94 30.38
CA SER A 70 -1.05 -44.88 30.05
C SER A 70 -0.38 -46.25 30.00
N GLY A 71 0.43 -46.49 28.97
CA GLY A 71 1.12 -47.76 28.76
C GLY A 71 0.35 -48.80 27.95
N ARG A 72 -0.90 -48.50 27.56
CA ARG A 72 -1.75 -49.39 26.74
C ARG A 72 -2.36 -48.69 25.53
N TYR A 73 -2.64 -49.46 24.50
CA TYR A 73 -3.30 -48.98 23.28
C TYR A 73 -4.19 -50.05 22.63
N GLY A 74 -4.92 -49.63 21.60
CA GLY A 74 -5.78 -50.48 20.78
C GLY A 74 -7.24 -50.42 21.20
N ARG A 75 -8.12 -50.89 20.33
CA ARG A 75 -9.60 -50.81 20.52
C ARG A 75 -10.10 -51.47 21.79
N THR A 76 -9.34 -52.40 22.35
CA THR A 76 -9.68 -53.13 23.58
C THR A 76 -8.62 -52.94 24.65
N CYS A 77 -7.73 -51.94 24.58
CA CYS A 77 -6.67 -51.67 25.57
C CYS A 77 -5.90 -52.91 26.06
N SER A 78 -5.69 -53.88 25.17
CA SER A 78 -5.10 -55.18 25.49
C SER A 78 -3.59 -55.19 25.28
N SER A 79 -3.11 -54.31 24.41
CA SER A 79 -1.72 -54.27 23.97
C SER A 79 -0.93 -53.22 24.75
N GLY A 80 0.30 -53.54 25.14
CA GLY A 80 1.23 -52.58 25.76
C GLY A 80 1.91 -51.71 24.70
N CYS A 81 2.40 -50.53 25.07
CA CYS A 81 2.98 -49.61 24.08
C CYS A 81 4.12 -50.22 23.25
N PRO A 82 4.17 -49.90 21.94
CA PRO A 82 5.32 -50.25 21.11
C PRO A 82 6.58 -49.51 21.59
N ALA A 83 7.75 -50.05 21.24
CA ALA A 83 9.03 -49.43 21.58
C ALA A 83 9.10 -47.97 21.05
N GLY A 84 9.62 -47.07 21.89
CA GLY A 84 9.71 -45.65 21.56
C GLY A 84 8.43 -44.85 21.80
N LYS A 85 7.37 -45.46 22.35
CA LYS A 85 6.14 -44.75 22.73
C LYS A 85 5.71 -44.99 24.18
N PHE A 86 5.00 -44.02 24.75
CA PHE A 86 4.44 -44.08 26.10
C PHE A 86 3.12 -43.29 26.18
N GLY A 87 2.51 -43.27 27.37
CA GLY A 87 1.33 -42.43 27.62
C GLY A 87 0.01 -43.11 27.27
N ALA A 88 -1.09 -42.41 27.49
CA ALA A 88 -2.44 -42.89 27.17
C ALA A 88 -2.55 -43.14 25.65
N ASP A 89 -3.15 -44.27 25.29
CA ASP A 89 -3.23 -44.78 23.92
C ASP A 89 -1.86 -44.92 23.20
N CYS A 90 -0.77 -44.85 23.95
CA CYS A 90 0.60 -44.84 23.43
C CYS A 90 0.83 -43.76 22.36
N LEU A 91 0.22 -42.59 22.55
CA LEU A 91 0.32 -41.47 21.61
C LEU A 91 1.56 -40.61 21.81
N GLN A 92 2.27 -40.73 22.94
CA GLN A 92 3.47 -39.94 23.24
C GLN A 92 4.74 -40.64 22.75
N GLU A 93 5.71 -39.87 22.28
CA GLU A 93 7.01 -40.36 21.81
C GLU A 93 8.09 -40.26 22.89
N CYS A 94 8.93 -41.28 23.02
CA CYS A 94 10.06 -41.27 23.94
C CYS A 94 11.19 -40.38 23.40
N HIS A 95 11.56 -39.31 24.13
CA HIS A 95 12.68 -38.43 23.78
C HIS A 95 13.94 -38.71 24.62
N CYS A 96 14.34 -39.99 24.65
CA CYS A 96 15.49 -40.46 25.42
C CYS A 96 16.78 -40.44 24.61
N LYS A 97 17.90 -40.21 25.28
CA LYS A 97 19.23 -40.15 24.65
C LYS A 97 19.61 -41.46 23.93
N PHE A 98 19.18 -42.60 24.48
CA PHE A 98 19.38 -43.92 23.89
C PHE A 98 18.03 -44.55 23.55
N THR A 99 17.78 -44.80 22.27
CA THR A 99 16.52 -45.35 21.76
C THR A 99 16.38 -46.85 21.98
N ASP A 100 17.49 -47.58 22.04
CA ASP A 100 17.52 -49.05 22.01
C ASP A 100 17.02 -49.72 23.30
N ASN A 101 16.98 -48.98 24.42
CA ASN A 101 16.44 -49.44 25.70
C ASN A 101 15.08 -48.82 26.05
N GLY A 102 14.53 -47.99 25.16
CA GLY A 102 13.20 -47.36 25.29
C GLY A 102 13.02 -46.45 26.51
N CYS A 103 11.82 -45.89 26.63
CA CYS A 103 11.34 -45.27 27.85
C CYS A 103 10.28 -46.15 28.51
N ASN A 104 10.05 -45.95 29.81
CA ASN A 104 9.00 -46.66 30.51
C ASN A 104 7.63 -46.36 29.88
N SER A 105 6.92 -47.37 29.40
CA SER A 105 5.67 -47.21 28.64
C SER A 105 4.55 -46.50 29.42
N PHE A 106 4.58 -46.54 30.76
CA PHE A 106 3.59 -45.88 31.62
C PHE A 106 3.95 -44.42 31.96
N THR A 107 5.24 -44.13 32.18
CA THR A 107 5.67 -42.83 32.73
C THR A 107 6.45 -41.97 31.73
N GLY A 108 6.90 -42.55 30.63
CA GLY A 108 7.80 -41.90 29.67
C GLY A 108 9.23 -41.71 30.18
N LYS A 109 9.53 -42.10 31.41
CA LYS A 109 10.85 -41.90 32.01
C LYS A 109 11.88 -42.76 31.29
N CYS A 110 13.00 -42.14 30.90
CA CYS A 110 14.09 -42.85 30.25
C CYS A 110 14.71 -43.89 31.19
N ASN A 111 14.86 -45.12 30.70
CA ASN A 111 15.40 -46.22 31.48
C ASN A 111 16.89 -45.97 31.79
N PHE A 112 17.65 -45.42 30.83
CA PHE A 112 19.06 -45.06 30.96
C PHE A 112 19.42 -43.80 30.15
N GLY A 113 20.44 -43.06 30.58
CA GLY A 113 21.05 -41.97 29.81
C GLY A 113 20.31 -40.63 29.80
N GLY A 114 19.14 -40.54 30.45
CA GLY A 114 18.38 -39.28 30.54
C GLY A 114 17.81 -38.82 29.19
N CYS A 115 17.48 -37.53 29.13
CA CYS A 115 16.86 -36.94 27.95
C CYS A 115 17.84 -36.74 26.81
N ALA A 116 17.33 -36.88 25.58
CA ALA A 116 18.07 -36.54 24.38
C ALA A 116 18.41 -35.04 24.37
N ASP A 117 19.43 -34.66 23.59
CA ASP A 117 19.82 -33.26 23.47
C ASP A 117 18.64 -32.41 22.99
N GLY A 118 18.36 -31.35 23.74
CA GLY A 118 17.22 -30.49 23.47
C GLY A 118 15.93 -30.86 24.20
N TRP A 119 15.92 -31.89 25.06
CA TRP A 119 14.77 -32.26 25.88
C TRP A 119 15.10 -32.24 27.37
N SER A 120 14.11 -31.88 28.19
CA SER A 120 14.23 -31.80 29.64
C SER A 120 12.92 -32.21 30.34
N GLY A 121 12.95 -32.22 31.68
CA GLY A 121 11.85 -32.73 32.50
C GLY A 121 12.03 -34.18 32.91
N THR A 122 11.16 -34.66 33.79
CA THR A 122 11.24 -35.99 34.43
C THR A 122 11.11 -37.15 33.45
N ASN A 123 10.43 -36.93 32.32
CA ASN A 123 10.21 -37.90 31.26
C ASN A 123 10.46 -37.28 29.88
N CYS A 124 11.34 -36.26 29.82
CA CYS A 124 11.81 -35.64 28.58
C CYS A 124 10.68 -35.04 27.73
N GLN A 125 9.69 -34.47 28.40
CA GLN A 125 8.48 -33.91 27.82
C GLN A 125 8.60 -32.40 27.50
N ILE A 126 9.65 -31.73 27.99
CA ILE A 126 9.85 -30.29 27.80
C ILE A 126 10.91 -30.08 26.71
N PRO A 127 10.58 -29.45 25.58
CA PRO A 127 11.55 -29.13 24.54
C PRO A 127 12.45 -27.94 24.91
N ASN A 128 13.59 -27.82 24.24
CA ASN A 128 14.56 -26.73 24.44
C ASN A 128 14.09 -25.35 23.98
N VAL A 129 13.10 -25.33 23.09
CA VAL A 129 12.38 -24.14 22.62
C VAL A 129 10.99 -24.18 23.24
N CYS A 130 10.62 -23.15 23.99
CA CYS A 130 9.29 -23.05 24.58
C CYS A 130 8.24 -22.89 23.48
N PRO A 131 7.09 -23.57 23.57
CA PRO A 131 5.99 -23.31 22.66
C PRO A 131 5.48 -21.87 22.78
N LEU A 132 4.88 -21.38 21.69
CA LEU A 132 4.51 -19.98 21.51
C LEU A 132 3.76 -19.41 22.72
N GLY A 133 4.22 -18.25 23.19
CA GLY A 133 3.62 -17.54 24.31
C GLY A 133 4.05 -18.03 25.70
N TYR A 134 5.09 -18.85 25.82
CA TYR A 134 5.61 -19.29 27.12
C TYR A 134 7.13 -19.12 27.27
N TYR A 135 7.59 -18.87 28.49
CA TYR A 135 9.00 -18.73 28.85
C TYR A 135 9.30 -19.24 30.27
N GLY A 136 10.57 -19.15 30.68
CA GLY A 136 11.08 -19.55 31.99
C GLY A 136 11.64 -20.97 32.02
N LEU A 137 12.16 -21.38 33.18
CA LEU A 137 12.98 -22.59 33.39
C LEU A 137 12.29 -23.91 32.99
N ASN A 138 10.98 -23.93 32.70
CA ASN A 138 10.22 -25.09 32.23
C ASN A 138 9.08 -24.70 31.26
N CYS A 139 9.18 -23.52 30.62
CA CYS A 139 8.13 -22.99 29.74
C CYS A 139 6.76 -22.91 30.42
N VAL A 140 6.73 -22.52 31.70
CA VAL A 140 5.52 -22.45 32.52
C VAL A 140 4.97 -21.03 32.66
N THR A 141 5.79 -20.01 32.40
CA THR A 141 5.39 -18.61 32.53
C THR A 141 4.79 -18.13 31.22
N LEU A 142 3.61 -17.52 31.28
CA LEU A 142 2.93 -16.97 30.11
C LEU A 142 3.60 -15.66 29.67
N CYS A 143 3.83 -15.52 28.36
CA CYS A 143 4.18 -14.23 27.79
C CYS A 143 2.96 -13.32 27.70
N HIS A 144 3.10 -12.08 28.13
CA HIS A 144 2.16 -11.00 27.81
C HIS A 144 2.62 -10.21 26.57
N CYS A 145 3.00 -10.94 25.53
CA CYS A 145 3.42 -10.42 24.22
C CYS A 145 2.19 -9.95 23.44
N ASN A 146 2.30 -8.83 22.70
CA ASN A 146 1.21 -8.41 21.83
C ASN A 146 0.89 -9.51 20.80
N GLY A 147 -0.40 -9.87 20.64
CA GLY A 147 -0.85 -10.94 19.75
C GLY A 147 -0.40 -12.37 20.11
N LYS A 148 0.00 -12.66 21.36
CA LYS A 148 0.54 -13.97 21.80
C LYS A 148 1.82 -14.40 21.06
N ALA A 149 2.64 -13.44 20.65
CA ALA A 149 3.93 -13.71 20.00
C ALA A 149 4.90 -14.51 20.90
N ALA A 150 5.97 -15.06 20.30
CA ALA A 150 7.03 -15.70 21.06
C ALA A 150 7.86 -14.64 21.80
N CYS A 151 8.07 -14.85 23.11
CA CYS A 151 9.08 -14.09 23.86
C CYS A 151 10.38 -14.87 23.98
N ASP A 152 11.42 -14.15 24.40
CA ASP A 152 12.65 -14.75 24.84
C ASP A 152 12.40 -15.77 25.98
N LYS A 153 12.92 -16.98 25.78
CA LYS A 153 12.76 -18.14 26.66
C LYS A 153 13.20 -17.88 28.10
N HIS A 154 14.19 -17.02 28.32
CA HIS A 154 14.79 -16.85 29.64
C HIS A 154 14.20 -15.64 30.37
N THR A 155 14.00 -14.56 29.64
CA THR A 155 13.63 -13.25 30.18
C THR A 155 12.14 -12.95 30.05
N GLY A 156 11.43 -13.61 29.13
CA GLY A 156 10.05 -13.26 28.79
C GLY A 156 9.95 -11.99 27.98
N TYR A 157 11.07 -11.55 27.41
CA TYR A 157 11.15 -10.31 26.64
C TYR A 157 10.44 -10.44 25.29
N CYS A 158 9.58 -9.46 24.99
CA CYS A 158 8.80 -9.45 23.76
C CYS A 158 9.47 -8.48 22.77
N SER A 159 10.09 -9.01 21.71
CA SER A 159 10.75 -8.18 20.70
C SER A 159 9.78 -7.36 19.84
N GLY A 160 8.47 -7.70 19.87
CA GLY A 160 7.40 -7.05 19.10
C GLY A 160 6.44 -6.19 19.94
N GLY A 161 6.83 -5.82 21.16
CA GLY A 161 5.98 -5.05 22.07
C GLY A 161 4.99 -5.92 22.86
N CYS A 162 4.38 -5.31 23.89
CA CYS A 162 3.70 -6.05 24.95
C CYS A 162 2.23 -5.72 25.02
N ALA A 163 1.45 -6.68 25.52
CA ALA A 163 0.02 -6.51 25.67
C ALA A 163 -0.27 -5.34 26.63
N PRO A 164 -1.34 -4.56 26.40
CA PRO A 164 -1.72 -3.48 27.30
C PRO A 164 -1.81 -3.94 28.77
N GLY A 165 -1.30 -3.13 29.68
CA GLY A 165 -1.23 -3.48 31.11
C GLY A 165 0.02 -4.27 31.53
N TYR A 166 0.91 -4.58 30.58
CA TYR A 166 2.14 -5.30 30.83
C TYR A 166 3.35 -4.64 30.18
N THR A 167 4.46 -4.67 30.91
CA THR A 167 5.80 -4.32 30.44
C THR A 167 6.38 -5.43 29.57
N CYS A 168 7.44 -5.10 28.83
CA CYS A 168 8.16 -6.07 28.01
C CYS A 168 9.05 -7.07 28.70
N VAL A 169 8.82 -7.29 29.99
CA VAL A 169 9.33 -8.45 30.71
C VAL A 169 8.16 -9.24 31.32
N SER A 170 6.96 -9.08 30.75
CA SER A 170 5.70 -9.70 31.21
C SER A 170 5.34 -9.36 32.67
N ARG A 171 5.74 -8.18 33.17
CA ARG A 171 5.31 -7.65 34.48
C ARG A 171 4.16 -6.66 34.31
N GLN A 172 3.21 -6.65 35.24
CA GLN A 172 2.12 -5.68 35.24
C GLN A 172 2.65 -4.25 35.35
N CYS A 173 1.92 -3.28 34.78
CA CYS A 173 2.29 -1.86 34.90
C CYS A 173 2.42 -1.42 36.35
N GLU A 174 3.42 -0.57 36.59
CA GLU A 174 3.60 0.08 37.89
C GLU A 174 2.46 1.08 38.13
N SER A 175 2.09 1.27 39.39
CA SER A 175 1.03 2.21 39.78
C SER A 175 1.32 3.61 39.22
N GLY A 176 0.35 4.17 38.49
CA GLY A 176 0.53 5.45 37.80
C GLY A 176 0.81 5.31 36.30
N TYR A 177 0.91 4.10 35.76
CA TYR A 177 1.09 3.86 34.32
C TYR A 177 0.13 2.82 33.76
N PHE A 178 -0.22 2.95 32.47
CA PHE A 178 -1.14 2.07 31.77
C PHE A 178 -0.83 1.94 30.26
N GLY A 179 -1.58 1.07 29.59
CA GLY A 179 -1.52 0.90 28.13
C GLY A 179 -0.43 -0.05 27.66
N GLU A 180 -0.15 -0.05 26.36
CA GLU A 180 0.93 -0.85 25.77
C GLU A 180 2.29 -0.41 26.33
N ASP A 181 3.10 -1.39 26.72
CA ASP A 181 4.42 -1.22 27.35
C ASP A 181 4.41 -0.37 28.64
N CYS A 182 3.25 -0.04 29.20
CA CYS A 182 3.09 0.85 30.35
C CYS A 182 3.68 2.25 30.14
N ASN A 183 3.64 2.75 28.89
CA ASN A 183 4.24 4.05 28.53
C ASN A 183 3.30 5.25 28.73
N GLN A 184 2.05 5.02 29.15
CA GLN A 184 1.08 6.11 29.37
C GLN A 184 0.95 6.38 30.86
N ALA A 185 1.03 7.63 31.28
CA ALA A 185 0.85 8.02 32.67
C ALA A 185 -0.66 8.15 32.99
N CYS A 186 -1.08 7.65 34.14
CA CYS A 186 -2.43 7.84 34.65
C CYS A 186 -2.75 9.33 34.81
N LEU A 187 -3.95 9.74 34.38
CA LEU A 187 -4.40 11.14 34.41
C LEU A 187 -5.39 11.41 35.55
N CYS A 188 -5.33 10.58 36.60
CA CYS A 188 -6.25 10.62 37.73
C CYS A 188 -5.80 11.61 38.78
N ARG A 189 -6.78 12.20 39.48
CA ARG A 189 -6.51 13.12 40.58
C ARG A 189 -5.91 12.38 41.79
N ASP A 190 -5.13 13.10 42.59
CA ASP A 190 -4.62 12.67 43.90
C ASP A 190 -3.74 11.40 43.86
N ASP A 191 -2.98 11.19 42.77
CA ASP A 191 -2.14 10.01 42.54
C ASP A 191 -2.88 8.66 42.64
N THR A 192 -4.20 8.67 42.41
CA THR A 192 -4.99 7.44 42.42
C THR A 192 -4.61 6.55 41.21
N PRO A 193 -4.40 5.23 41.43
CA PRO A 193 -4.01 4.34 40.34
C PRO A 193 -5.16 4.17 39.33
N CYS A 194 -4.83 4.30 38.05
CA CYS A 194 -5.75 3.99 36.96
C CYS A 194 -5.68 2.51 36.58
N ASP A 195 -6.69 2.02 35.87
CA ASP A 195 -6.69 0.67 35.30
C ASP A 195 -5.50 0.49 34.34
N ALA A 196 -4.65 -0.52 34.59
CA ALA A 196 -3.40 -0.70 33.87
C ALA A 196 -3.59 -0.95 32.35
N ILE A 197 -4.77 -1.40 31.92
CA ILE A 197 -5.07 -1.69 30.52
C ILE A 197 -5.65 -0.45 29.83
N THR A 198 -6.63 0.19 30.47
CA THR A 198 -7.50 1.20 29.86
C THR A 198 -7.19 2.63 30.29
N GLY A 199 -6.49 2.82 31.40
CA GLY A 199 -6.21 4.14 31.97
C GLY A 199 -7.39 4.78 32.68
N SER A 200 -8.50 4.05 32.88
CA SER A 200 -9.68 4.57 33.55
C SER A 200 -9.41 4.80 35.04
N CYS A 201 -9.79 5.97 35.54
CA CYS A 201 -9.67 6.34 36.94
C CYS A 201 -10.75 5.66 37.76
N GLN A 202 -10.37 4.89 38.78
CA GLN A 202 -11.32 4.19 39.66
C GLN A 202 -12.32 5.13 40.36
N SER A 203 -11.94 6.39 40.60
CA SER A 203 -12.79 7.44 41.17
C SER A 203 -13.59 8.22 40.12
N GLY A 204 -13.30 8.04 38.83
CA GLY A 204 -13.82 8.84 37.72
C GLY A 204 -13.36 10.30 37.71
N LEU A 205 -12.43 10.69 38.61
CA LEU A 205 -11.95 12.05 38.78
C LEU A 205 -10.61 12.26 38.07
N CYS A 206 -10.61 13.19 37.12
CA CYS A 206 -9.44 13.55 36.33
C CYS A 206 -8.66 14.72 36.95
N LEU A 207 -7.39 14.84 36.57
CA LEU A 207 -6.60 16.06 36.81
C LEU A 207 -7.31 17.30 36.22
N GLU A 208 -7.07 18.49 36.77
CA GLU A 208 -7.85 19.72 36.48
C GLU A 208 -7.94 20.13 35.00
N GLN A 209 -6.96 19.73 34.20
CA GLN A 209 -6.88 19.99 32.75
C GLN A 209 -7.50 18.88 31.87
N TYR A 210 -8.24 17.94 32.46
CA TYR A 210 -8.88 16.83 31.76
C TYR A 210 -10.33 16.64 32.22
N GLN A 211 -11.19 16.24 31.28
CA GLN A 211 -12.57 15.89 31.53
C GLN A 211 -12.79 14.39 31.37
N SER A 212 -13.56 13.81 32.28
CA SER A 212 -13.99 12.42 32.17
C SER A 212 -15.00 12.28 31.03
N ASP A 213 -14.85 11.26 30.20
CA ASP A 213 -15.79 10.90 29.14
C ASP A 213 -17.05 10.17 29.66
N GLY A 214 -17.20 10.07 30.99
CA GLY A 214 -18.28 9.34 31.66
C GLY A 214 -17.99 7.87 31.92
N THR A 215 -16.91 7.32 31.36
CA THR A 215 -16.42 5.95 31.61
C THR A 215 -15.21 5.90 32.54
N GLY A 216 -14.79 7.06 33.04
CA GLY A 216 -13.61 7.24 33.90
C GLY A 216 -12.31 7.48 33.12
N ILE A 217 -12.37 7.56 31.78
CA ILE A 217 -11.22 7.91 30.95
C ILE A 217 -11.12 9.43 30.86
N CYS A 218 -9.93 9.96 31.18
CA CYS A 218 -9.66 11.39 31.21
C CYS A 218 -9.13 11.89 29.86
N GLN A 219 -9.84 12.84 29.25
CA GLN A 219 -9.53 13.40 27.93
C GLN A 219 -9.42 14.92 27.99
N PHE A 220 -8.70 15.51 27.05
CA PHE A 220 -8.52 16.96 26.96
C PHE A 220 -9.75 17.66 26.36
N ARG A 221 -9.96 18.94 26.67
CA ARG A 221 -10.98 19.77 26.04
C ARG A 221 -10.47 20.30 24.71
N LEU A 222 -11.13 19.92 23.62
CA LEU A 222 -10.74 20.34 22.27
C LEU A 222 -10.79 21.87 22.12
N PRO A 223 -9.84 22.46 21.35
CA PRO A 223 -9.80 23.90 21.13
C PRO A 223 -10.98 24.34 20.26
N VAL A 224 -11.78 25.29 20.76
CA VAL A 224 -12.95 25.86 20.09
C VAL A 224 -12.64 27.28 19.66
N LEU A 225 -12.86 27.56 18.38
CA LEU A 225 -12.69 28.89 17.79
C LEU A 225 -14.03 29.62 17.77
N SER A 226 -14.07 30.81 18.37
CA SER A 226 -15.30 31.56 18.59
C SER A 226 -15.70 32.49 17.43
N GLN A 227 -14.75 32.86 16.57
CA GLN A 227 -14.95 33.83 15.48
C GLN A 227 -15.07 33.16 14.10
N PRO A 228 -15.72 33.79 13.11
CA PRO A 228 -15.67 33.33 11.73
C PRO A 228 -14.37 33.80 11.02
N PRO A 229 -13.84 33.06 10.04
CA PRO A 229 -12.59 33.43 9.38
C PRO A 229 -12.73 34.70 8.54
N ASN A 230 -11.69 35.53 8.45
CA ASN A 230 -11.71 36.68 7.55
C ASN A 230 -11.43 36.21 6.12
N VAL A 231 -12.40 36.30 5.21
CA VAL A 231 -12.24 35.81 3.84
C VAL A 231 -12.41 36.94 2.83
N LYS A 232 -11.42 37.10 1.94
CA LYS A 232 -11.48 38.01 0.80
C LYS A 232 -11.59 37.22 -0.49
N ALA A 233 -12.71 37.37 -1.18
CA ALA A 233 -12.94 36.75 -2.48
C ALA A 233 -12.21 37.51 -3.59
N ASP A 234 -11.78 36.78 -4.60
CA ASP A 234 -11.37 37.28 -5.91
C ASP A 234 -12.23 36.58 -6.98
N ILE A 235 -11.87 36.70 -8.26
CA ILE A 235 -12.60 36.13 -9.39
C ILE A 235 -12.63 34.59 -9.32
N LYS A 236 -11.50 33.93 -9.07
CA LYS A 236 -11.38 32.46 -9.00
C LYS A 236 -10.63 31.98 -7.75
N SER A 237 -10.47 32.82 -6.75
CA SER A 237 -9.74 32.46 -5.55
C SER A 237 -10.32 33.14 -4.33
N ALA A 238 -9.95 32.68 -3.14
CA ALA A 238 -10.27 33.35 -1.89
C ALA A 238 -9.08 33.29 -0.95
N THR A 239 -8.75 34.41 -0.32
CA THR A 239 -7.73 34.47 0.73
C THR A 239 -8.42 34.39 2.08
N VAL A 240 -8.09 33.35 2.85
CA VAL A 240 -8.59 33.11 4.21
C VAL A 240 -7.54 33.56 5.21
N SER A 241 -7.89 34.48 6.09
CA SER A 241 -7.04 34.98 7.17
C SER A 241 -7.63 34.64 8.54
N TRP A 242 -6.77 34.31 9.48
CA TRP A 242 -7.14 33.82 10.81
C TRP A 242 -6.14 34.27 11.88
N GLU A 243 -6.61 34.59 13.09
CA GLU A 243 -5.79 34.99 14.24
C GLU A 243 -5.40 33.79 15.12
N ALA A 244 -4.30 33.87 15.88
CA ALA A 244 -3.89 32.75 16.73
C ALA A 244 -4.94 32.43 17.82
N TRP A 245 -5.22 31.15 18.06
CA TRP A 245 -6.09 30.64 19.12
C TRP A 245 -5.69 31.23 20.48
N GLY A 246 -6.67 31.76 21.20
CA GLY A 246 -6.46 32.49 22.44
C GLY A 246 -6.27 34.00 22.27
N SER A 247 -6.25 34.53 21.03
CA SER A 247 -6.36 35.97 20.79
C SER A 247 -7.74 36.51 21.14
N HIS A 248 -8.78 35.68 20.99
CA HIS A 248 -10.15 36.05 21.28
C HIS A 248 -10.60 35.51 22.66
N PRO A 249 -11.20 36.34 23.53
CA PRO A 249 -11.54 35.96 24.91
C PRO A 249 -12.63 34.88 25.05
N LEU A 250 -13.30 34.54 23.94
CA LEU A 250 -14.32 33.48 23.89
C LEU A 250 -13.80 32.16 23.30
N ASP A 251 -12.54 32.11 22.86
CA ASP A 251 -11.92 30.85 22.49
C ASP A 251 -11.80 29.97 23.74
N ALA A 252 -12.07 28.68 23.58
CA ALA A 252 -12.10 27.72 24.69
C ALA A 252 -11.28 26.47 24.36
N GLY A 253 -11.05 25.62 25.37
CA GLY A 253 -10.29 24.38 25.24
C GLY A 253 -8.86 24.50 25.72
N ASP A 254 -8.09 23.43 25.53
CA ASP A 254 -6.73 23.31 26.07
C ASP A 254 -5.68 23.44 24.97
N GLY A 255 -4.68 24.29 25.22
CA GLY A 255 -3.49 24.41 24.36
C GLY A 255 -2.45 23.31 24.62
N PRO A 256 -1.33 23.29 23.87
CA PRO A 256 -1.02 24.18 22.74
C PRO A 256 -1.72 23.75 21.44
N VAL A 257 -2.22 24.73 20.69
CA VAL A 257 -2.65 24.51 19.30
C VAL A 257 -1.41 24.40 18.44
N ILE A 258 -1.25 23.26 17.78
CA ILE A 258 -0.09 22.96 16.93
C ILE A 258 -0.39 23.20 15.45
N GLU A 259 -1.67 23.25 15.07
CA GLU A 259 -2.10 23.31 13.68
C GLU A 259 -3.51 23.92 13.53
N TYR A 260 -3.81 24.51 12.37
CA TYR A 260 -5.17 24.92 11.97
C TYR A 260 -5.57 24.24 10.67
N THR A 261 -6.80 23.76 10.59
CA THR A 261 -7.38 23.17 9.38
C THR A 261 -8.36 24.15 8.75
N ILE A 262 -8.22 24.42 7.44
CA ILE A 262 -9.15 25.27 6.70
C ILE A 262 -10.14 24.41 5.91
N TYR A 263 -11.41 24.75 6.04
CA TYR A 263 -12.55 24.12 5.39
C TYR A 263 -13.25 25.11 4.46
N TYR A 264 -13.69 24.64 3.29
CA TYR A 264 -14.62 25.39 2.45
C TYR A 264 -15.64 24.47 1.79
N ALA A 265 -16.85 24.98 1.51
CA ALA A 265 -17.89 24.26 0.79
C ALA A 265 -18.55 25.19 -0.21
N ASN A 266 -18.88 24.67 -1.39
CA ASN A 266 -19.81 25.38 -2.28
C ASN A 266 -21.20 25.36 -1.63
N HIS A 267 -21.75 26.54 -1.40
CA HIS A 267 -23.01 26.76 -0.68
C HIS A 267 -24.18 25.96 -1.29
N SER A 268 -24.20 25.75 -2.61
CA SER A 268 -25.27 24.98 -3.27
C SER A 268 -25.13 23.47 -3.08
N THR A 269 -23.90 22.96 -2.93
CA THR A 269 -23.62 21.52 -2.83
C THR A 269 -23.49 21.04 -1.38
N GLY A 270 -23.19 21.93 -0.44
CA GLY A 270 -23.04 21.64 0.99
C GLY A 270 -21.87 20.70 1.37
N SER A 271 -21.09 20.22 0.41
CA SER A 271 -20.00 19.28 0.65
C SER A 271 -18.72 20.01 1.05
N TRP A 272 -18.29 19.81 2.30
CA TRP A 272 -17.09 20.43 2.85
C TRP A 272 -15.82 19.75 2.34
N VAL A 273 -14.91 20.59 1.84
CA VAL A 273 -13.57 20.21 1.38
C VAL A 273 -12.56 20.67 2.43
N ARG A 274 -11.77 19.72 2.93
CA ARG A 274 -10.64 19.96 3.82
C ARG A 274 -9.42 20.30 2.96
N VAL A 275 -8.93 21.54 3.02
CA VAL A 275 -7.88 22.01 2.09
C VAL A 275 -6.51 21.65 2.61
N ILE A 276 -6.06 22.35 3.65
CA ILE A 276 -4.67 22.40 4.09
C ILE A 276 -4.63 22.57 5.59
N THR A 277 -3.58 21.99 6.16
CA THR A 277 -3.23 22.08 7.57
C THR A 277 -2.05 23.03 7.75
N VAL A 278 -2.26 24.03 8.58
CA VAL A 278 -1.36 25.16 8.77
C VAL A 278 -0.69 25.03 10.12
N GLN A 279 0.62 24.78 10.14
CA GLN A 279 1.38 24.54 11.38
C GLN A 279 1.53 25.83 12.21
N ALA A 280 0.98 25.86 13.42
CA ALA A 280 0.97 27.03 14.29
C ALA A 280 2.37 27.46 14.77
N LYS A 281 3.32 26.51 14.88
CA LYS A 281 4.71 26.77 15.31
C LYS A 281 5.51 27.70 14.37
N TYR A 282 5.12 27.80 13.10
CA TYR A 282 5.87 28.53 12.07
C TYR A 282 5.24 29.88 11.70
N GLN A 283 4.32 30.39 12.51
CA GLN A 283 3.53 31.58 12.18
C GLN A 283 3.75 32.74 13.15
N PRO A 284 3.55 34.00 12.69
CA PRO A 284 3.63 35.15 13.57
C PRO A 284 2.50 35.11 14.61
N PRO A 285 2.71 35.68 15.80
CA PRO A 285 1.68 35.73 16.86
C PRO A 285 0.40 36.48 16.46
N GLU A 286 0.45 37.24 15.36
CA GLU A 286 -0.67 38.01 14.81
C GLU A 286 -1.58 37.21 13.85
N GLY A 287 -1.28 35.93 13.58
CA GLY A 287 -2.13 35.05 12.74
C GLY A 287 -1.54 34.70 11.38
N PHE A 288 -2.39 34.31 10.43
CA PHE A 288 -1.99 33.86 9.10
C PHE A 288 -2.98 34.20 8.00
N SER A 289 -2.51 34.13 6.74
CA SER A 289 -3.33 34.21 5.53
C SER A 289 -2.99 33.07 4.57
N PHE A 290 -4.00 32.48 3.94
CA PHE A 290 -3.87 31.35 3.03
C PHE A 290 -4.73 31.53 1.77
N LEU A 291 -4.16 31.27 0.58
CA LEU A 291 -4.84 31.42 -0.70
C LEU A 291 -5.47 30.09 -1.15
N ILE A 292 -6.78 30.09 -1.39
CA ILE A 292 -7.54 28.97 -1.95
C ILE A 292 -7.84 29.26 -3.42
N ASP A 293 -7.23 28.48 -4.32
CA ASP A 293 -7.31 28.58 -5.78
C ASP A 293 -7.18 27.16 -6.37
N PRO A 294 -8.02 26.73 -7.34
CA PRO A 294 -9.09 27.48 -8.00
C PRO A 294 -10.50 27.26 -7.43
N LEU A 295 -11.28 28.35 -7.42
CA LEU A 295 -12.70 28.42 -7.13
C LEU A 295 -13.49 28.76 -8.40
N GLN A 296 -14.74 28.29 -8.46
CA GLN A 296 -15.68 28.65 -9.54
C GLN A 296 -16.10 30.12 -9.42
N GLN A 297 -16.12 30.85 -10.52
CA GLN A 297 -16.59 32.24 -10.59
C GLN A 297 -18.08 32.35 -10.23
N LEU A 298 -18.52 33.54 -9.80
CA LEU A 298 -19.92 33.85 -9.44
C LEU A 298 -20.58 32.88 -8.44
N THR A 299 -19.79 32.06 -7.75
CA THR A 299 -20.25 30.99 -6.88
C THR A 299 -20.12 31.40 -5.42
N VAL A 300 -21.09 30.98 -4.61
CA VAL A 300 -21.13 31.26 -3.17
C VAL A 300 -20.44 30.12 -2.43
N TYR A 301 -19.50 30.47 -1.55
CA TYR A 301 -18.74 29.52 -0.75
C TYR A 301 -18.85 29.87 0.74
N ASN A 302 -18.93 28.84 1.57
CA ASN A 302 -18.81 28.95 3.02
C ASN A 302 -17.39 28.50 3.41
N PHE A 303 -16.76 29.22 4.33
CA PHE A 303 -15.42 28.92 4.86
C PHE A 303 -15.46 28.81 6.37
N SER A 304 -14.65 27.91 6.93
CA SER A 304 -14.52 27.69 8.37
C SER A 304 -13.11 27.20 8.71
N VAL A 305 -12.67 27.43 9.94
CA VAL A 305 -11.36 27.00 10.44
C VAL A 305 -11.55 26.13 11.68
N ALA A 306 -10.72 25.11 11.87
CA ALA A 306 -10.65 24.34 13.10
C ALA A 306 -9.22 24.40 13.68
N ALA A 307 -9.10 24.50 15.00
CA ALA A 307 -7.82 24.40 15.68
C ALA A 307 -7.50 22.94 16.03
N VAL A 308 -6.23 22.58 15.99
CA VAL A 308 -5.74 21.22 16.24
C VAL A 308 -4.68 21.26 17.32
N ARG A 309 -4.88 20.47 18.38
CA ARG A 309 -3.90 20.25 19.45
C ARG A 309 -3.20 18.90 19.29
N GLU A 310 -2.12 18.72 20.05
CA GLU A 310 -1.37 17.47 20.08
C GLU A 310 -2.20 16.31 20.69
N GLY A 311 -2.09 15.12 20.09
CA GLY A 311 -2.82 13.91 20.49
C GLY A 311 -3.83 13.41 19.46
N ASP A 312 -4.21 12.13 19.56
CA ASP A 312 -5.22 11.54 18.68
C ASP A 312 -6.60 12.20 18.89
N GLY A 313 -7.24 12.62 17.79
CA GLY A 313 -8.54 13.30 17.83
C GLY A 313 -8.47 14.77 18.24
N GLY A 314 -7.28 15.39 18.29
CA GLY A 314 -7.07 16.77 18.75
C GLY A 314 -7.66 17.89 17.87
N GLU A 315 -8.37 17.59 16.78
CA GLU A 315 -9.03 18.59 15.94
C GLU A 315 -10.36 19.02 16.56
N GLY A 316 -10.44 20.29 16.93
CA GLY A 316 -11.65 20.90 17.50
C GLY A 316 -12.75 21.14 16.48
N PRO A 317 -13.93 21.60 16.94
CA PRO A 317 -15.04 21.90 16.05
C PRO A 317 -14.71 23.02 15.08
N ARG A 318 -15.37 22.98 13.91
CA ARG A 318 -15.34 24.05 12.91
C ARG A 318 -15.85 25.36 13.52
N SER A 319 -15.12 26.45 13.28
CA SER A 319 -15.51 27.81 13.61
C SER A 319 -16.84 28.17 12.93
N PRO A 320 -17.53 29.23 13.39
CA PRO A 320 -18.60 29.87 12.60
C PRO A 320 -18.16 30.14 11.16
N GLU A 321 -19.13 30.08 10.24
CA GLU A 321 -18.85 30.10 8.80
C GLU A 321 -18.84 31.53 8.24
N THR A 322 -17.88 31.82 7.36
CA THR A 322 -17.88 33.04 6.53
C THR A 322 -18.37 32.70 5.14
N THR A 323 -19.45 33.35 4.71
CA THR A 323 -20.02 33.17 3.36
C THR A 323 -19.56 34.30 2.45
N ILE A 324 -18.92 33.97 1.34
CA ILE A 324 -18.50 34.94 0.31
C ILE A 324 -18.94 34.49 -1.08
N ARG A 325 -19.01 35.43 -2.01
CA ARG A 325 -19.24 35.17 -3.44
C ARG A 325 -18.04 35.61 -4.25
N THR A 326 -17.51 34.71 -5.08
CA THR A 326 -16.43 35.05 -6.03
C THR A 326 -16.92 36.06 -7.07
N GLU A 327 -16.06 36.99 -7.45
CA GLU A 327 -16.42 38.11 -8.32
C GLU A 327 -16.59 37.71 -9.80
N PRO A 328 -17.42 38.43 -10.57
CA PRO A 328 -17.43 38.30 -12.02
C PRO A 328 -16.12 38.82 -12.61
N GLN A 329 -15.62 38.14 -13.66
CA GLN A 329 -14.51 38.68 -14.44
C GLN A 329 -14.98 39.97 -15.12
N ALA A 330 -14.35 41.10 -14.79
CA ALA A 330 -14.68 42.38 -15.41
C ALA A 330 -14.52 42.26 -16.93
N MET A 331 -15.62 42.34 -17.66
CA MET A 331 -15.60 42.50 -19.10
C MET A 331 -15.07 43.89 -19.35
N THR A 332 -13.77 44.02 -19.65
CA THR A 332 -13.17 45.31 -20.00
C THR A 332 -13.82 45.82 -21.29
N THR A 333 -14.91 46.58 -21.18
CA THR A 333 -15.37 47.49 -22.22
C THR A 333 -14.43 48.70 -22.24
N GLY A 334 -13.17 48.44 -22.59
CA GLY A 334 -12.20 49.45 -22.99
C GLY A 334 -12.41 49.72 -24.47
N SER A 335 -12.84 50.93 -24.79
CA SER A 335 -12.98 51.43 -26.16
C SER A 335 -11.62 51.35 -26.88
N ASN A 336 -11.41 50.30 -27.66
CA ASN A 336 -10.23 50.10 -28.52
C ASN A 336 -10.58 50.17 -30.01
N VAL A 337 -11.53 51.05 -30.35
CA VAL A 337 -11.83 51.39 -31.76
C VAL A 337 -10.59 52.00 -32.42
N GLY A 338 -9.75 52.74 -31.68
CA GLY A 338 -8.50 53.31 -32.20
C GLY A 338 -7.43 52.28 -32.54
N LEU A 339 -7.24 51.26 -31.69
CA LEU A 339 -6.20 50.24 -31.88
C LEU A 339 -6.57 49.25 -32.99
N THR A 340 -7.85 48.87 -33.10
CA THR A 340 -8.33 48.03 -34.20
C THR A 340 -8.27 48.76 -35.54
N ILE A 341 -8.63 50.04 -35.59
CA ILE A 341 -8.46 50.83 -36.82
C ILE A 341 -6.97 50.97 -37.18
N ALA A 342 -6.10 51.24 -36.20
CA ALA A 342 -4.66 51.35 -36.44
C ALA A 342 -4.04 50.03 -36.93
N VAL A 343 -4.43 48.89 -36.34
CA VAL A 343 -3.97 47.56 -36.77
C VAL A 343 -4.53 47.19 -38.14
N CYS A 344 -5.80 47.48 -38.43
CA CYS A 344 -6.39 47.28 -39.75
C CYS A 344 -5.75 48.16 -40.83
N LEU A 345 -5.42 49.42 -40.50
CA LEU A 345 -4.68 50.32 -41.39
C LEU A 345 -3.24 49.85 -41.60
N LEU A 346 -2.57 49.35 -40.56
CA LEU A 346 -1.22 48.80 -40.67
C LEU A 346 -1.21 47.54 -41.55
N ILE A 347 -2.18 46.64 -41.36
CA ILE A 347 -2.34 45.44 -42.19
C ILE A 347 -2.68 45.82 -43.64
N ALA A 348 -3.51 46.83 -43.86
CA ALA A 348 -3.82 47.33 -45.20
C ALA A 348 -2.58 47.94 -45.88
N VAL A 349 -1.76 48.70 -45.14
CA VAL A 349 -0.49 49.25 -45.66
C VAL A 349 0.50 48.14 -45.98
N ILE A 350 0.64 47.12 -45.12
CA ILE A 350 1.51 45.96 -45.38
C ILE A 350 1.01 45.19 -46.61
N ALA A 351 -0.30 44.99 -46.75
CA ALA A 351 -0.88 44.33 -47.92
C ALA A 351 -0.63 45.14 -49.21
N ILE A 352 -0.73 46.48 -49.16
CA ILE A 352 -0.40 47.35 -50.29
C ILE A 352 1.09 47.26 -50.63
N VAL A 353 1.99 47.25 -49.64
CA VAL A 353 3.44 47.08 -49.86
C VAL A 353 3.74 45.74 -50.50
N VAL A 354 3.14 44.65 -50.01
CA VAL A 354 3.30 43.29 -50.58
C VAL A 354 2.74 43.21 -52.00
N VAL A 355 1.62 43.87 -52.29
CA VAL A 355 1.06 43.94 -53.66
C VAL A 355 1.95 44.79 -54.57
N VAL A 356 2.48 45.92 -54.09
CA VAL A 356 3.41 46.76 -54.86
C VAL A 356 4.72 46.02 -55.14
N ASP A 357 5.27 45.29 -54.16
CA ASP A 357 6.47 44.47 -54.34
C ASP A 357 6.20 43.26 -55.24
N TYR A 358 5.04 42.62 -55.13
CA TYR A 358 4.62 41.56 -56.05
C TYR A 358 4.47 42.08 -57.48
N LEU A 359 3.92 43.29 -57.66
CA LEU A 359 3.79 43.94 -58.97
C LEU A 359 5.16 44.45 -59.50
N ARG A 360 6.08 44.90 -58.63
CA ARG A 360 7.48 45.22 -58.99
C ARG A 360 8.27 43.97 -59.38
N PHE A 361 8.12 42.88 -58.63
CA PHE A 361 8.72 41.57 -58.91
C PHE A 361 8.18 41.00 -60.23
N ARG A 362 6.88 41.13 -60.51
CA ARG A 362 6.29 40.78 -61.81
C ARG A 362 6.77 41.64 -62.97
N ARG A 363 7.11 42.92 -62.74
CA ARG A 363 7.71 43.81 -63.76
C ARG A 363 9.20 43.47 -64.01
N LEU A 364 9.94 43.02 -62.99
CA LEU A 364 11.33 42.57 -63.12
C LEU A 364 11.43 41.18 -63.77
N SER A 365 10.51 40.26 -63.45
CA SER A 365 10.51 38.88 -63.96
C SER A 365 10.05 38.75 -65.44
N ARG A 366 9.71 39.87 -66.10
CA ARG A 366 9.42 39.92 -67.55
C ARG A 366 10.63 40.24 -68.44
N LYS A 367 11.84 40.42 -67.89
CA LYS A 367 13.04 40.78 -68.68
C LYS A 367 14.22 39.80 -68.67
N SER A 368 14.08 38.61 -68.10
CA SER A 368 15.17 37.62 -68.08
C SER A 368 14.65 36.20 -68.34
N ARG A 369 14.34 35.91 -69.61
CA ARG A 369 14.35 34.55 -70.16
C ARG A 369 15.14 34.58 -71.46
N PHE A 370 16.46 34.48 -71.35
CA PHE A 370 17.32 34.07 -72.45
C PHE A 370 18.63 33.46 -71.94
N THR A 371 19.06 32.36 -72.58
CA THR A 371 20.33 31.59 -72.45
C THR A 371 20.56 30.77 -71.17
N ARG A 372 20.35 29.43 -71.19
CA ARG A 372 21.20 28.27 -71.65
C ARG A 372 22.07 27.69 -70.51
N ARG A 373 21.77 26.46 -70.05
CA ARG A 373 22.52 25.16 -70.21
C ARG A 373 23.90 25.20 -69.50
N SER A 374 24.29 24.28 -68.62
CA SER A 374 24.56 22.84 -68.83
C SER A 374 25.17 22.20 -67.57
N THR A 375 24.80 20.92 -67.28
CA THR A 375 25.64 19.76 -66.82
C THR A 375 26.46 19.86 -65.52
N ALA A 376 26.68 18.83 -64.69
CA ALA A 376 26.25 17.43 -64.56
C ALA A 376 26.90 16.85 -63.27
N SER A 377 26.24 15.87 -62.61
CA SER A 377 26.74 14.68 -61.87
C SER A 377 27.89 14.80 -60.84
N ALA A 378 28.07 14.03 -59.76
CA ALA A 378 27.54 12.78 -59.17
C ALA A 378 27.82 12.89 -57.63
N VAL A 379 27.32 12.05 -56.72
CA VAL A 379 27.85 10.71 -56.37
C VAL A 379 26.81 9.97 -55.51
N ASN A 380 26.80 8.66 -55.69
CA ASN A 380 25.83 7.67 -55.24
C ASN A 380 26.07 7.17 -53.80
N MET A 381 25.02 6.59 -53.22
CA MET A 381 24.97 5.81 -51.99
C MET A 381 25.30 4.35 -52.32
N ASP A 382 26.10 3.65 -51.50
CA ASP A 382 26.01 2.18 -51.39
C ASP A 382 26.61 1.58 -50.11
N SER A 383 25.76 0.80 -49.43
CA SER A 383 26.01 -0.47 -48.72
C SER A 383 26.92 -0.55 -47.48
N LEU A 384 26.36 -1.04 -46.36
CA LEU A 384 26.66 -2.39 -45.83
C LEU A 384 25.82 -2.73 -44.58
N ALA A 385 25.17 -3.89 -44.65
CA ALA A 385 24.69 -4.65 -43.52
C ALA A 385 25.77 -5.65 -43.04
N ALA A 386 25.64 -6.09 -41.79
CA ALA A 386 26.23 -7.25 -41.12
C ALA A 386 27.47 -7.05 -40.25
N ILE A 387 27.61 -7.99 -39.29
CA ILE A 387 28.61 -8.18 -38.22
C ILE A 387 28.22 -7.45 -36.92
N GLY A 388 28.05 -8.09 -35.76
CA GLY A 388 28.27 -9.45 -35.31
C GLY A 388 27.96 -9.51 -33.79
N ARG A 389 27.61 -10.69 -33.28
CA ARG A 389 27.64 -10.98 -31.85
C ARG A 389 29.08 -10.84 -31.36
N ASP A 390 29.28 -10.20 -30.22
CA ASP A 390 30.31 -10.60 -29.26
C ASP A 390 29.87 -10.24 -27.82
N SER A 391 29.86 -11.28 -27.00
CA SER A 391 29.91 -11.25 -25.55
C SER A 391 31.25 -10.69 -25.08
N VAL A 392 31.31 -9.83 -24.05
CA VAL A 392 32.42 -9.76 -23.08
C VAL A 392 31.97 -8.99 -21.82
N ASN A 393 32.08 -9.71 -20.70
CA ASN A 393 32.45 -9.36 -19.31
C ASN A 393 31.85 -8.15 -18.57
N THR A 394 31.13 -8.53 -17.51
CA THR A 394 31.18 -7.96 -16.16
C THR A 394 32.61 -7.74 -15.67
N GLU A 395 32.96 -6.50 -15.35
CA GLU A 395 33.85 -6.12 -14.25
C GLU A 395 33.65 -4.62 -13.92
N GLY A 396 33.90 -4.26 -12.66
CA GLY A 396 33.25 -3.16 -11.95
C GLY A 396 33.45 -1.74 -12.48
N TYR A 397 32.44 -0.90 -12.20
CA TYR A 397 32.55 0.56 -12.25
C TYR A 397 32.38 1.08 -10.81
N GLU A 398 33.49 1.15 -10.09
CA GLU A 398 33.62 1.94 -8.88
C GLU A 398 33.61 3.44 -9.20
N ASP A 399 33.21 4.20 -8.18
CA ASP A 399 33.06 5.64 -8.07
C ASP A 399 34.02 6.50 -8.90
N VAL A 400 33.44 7.37 -9.74
CA VAL A 400 34.11 8.61 -10.19
C VAL A 400 33.07 9.73 -10.21
N TRP A 401 32.72 10.28 -9.05
CA TRP A 401 32.24 11.68 -8.86
C TRP A 401 32.32 12.05 -7.37
N ASN A 402 33.50 11.97 -6.77
CA ASN A 402 33.87 12.84 -5.66
C ASN A 402 34.96 13.78 -6.19
N ASP A 403 34.84 15.06 -5.84
CA ASP A 403 35.70 16.20 -6.19
C ASP A 403 35.31 17.00 -7.45
N ALA A 404 34.33 17.90 -7.27
CA ALA A 404 34.33 19.19 -7.95
C ALA A 404 34.13 20.32 -6.92
N PRO A 405 35.01 21.34 -6.88
CA PRO A 405 34.98 22.36 -5.84
C PRO A 405 33.79 23.31 -6.00
N ALA A 406 33.22 23.69 -4.85
CA ALA A 406 32.25 24.76 -4.73
C ALA A 406 32.92 26.11 -5.08
N ASN A 407 32.86 26.52 -6.35
CA ASN A 407 32.77 27.91 -6.81
C ASN A 407 33.07 27.99 -8.32
N SER A 408 32.04 27.86 -9.14
CA SER A 408 31.92 28.63 -10.38
C SER A 408 30.47 28.56 -10.87
N ALA A 409 29.89 29.72 -11.15
CA ALA A 409 28.62 29.84 -11.85
C ALA A 409 28.84 29.40 -13.31
N ALA A 410 28.83 28.09 -13.54
CA ALA A 410 28.79 27.53 -14.88
C ALA A 410 27.35 27.59 -15.40
N ASN A 411 27.17 28.26 -16.53
CA ASN A 411 25.88 28.40 -17.21
C ASN A 411 25.33 27.01 -17.58
N TYR A 412 24.10 26.73 -17.17
CA TYR A 412 23.49 25.39 -17.18
C TYR A 412 23.09 24.89 -18.58
N ASP A 413 23.24 25.73 -19.61
CA ASP A 413 22.95 25.39 -21.01
C ASP A 413 23.90 24.31 -21.57
N ASP A 414 25.08 24.13 -20.96
CA ASP A 414 26.13 23.22 -21.48
C ASP A 414 26.16 21.82 -20.86
N VAL A 415 25.33 21.51 -19.85
CA VAL A 415 25.24 20.14 -19.30
C VAL A 415 24.31 19.29 -20.18
N LYS A 416 24.78 19.04 -21.41
CA LYS A 416 24.52 17.88 -22.28
C LYS A 416 23.27 17.04 -21.94
N LEU A 417 22.10 17.50 -22.39
CA LEU A 417 20.94 16.66 -22.72
C LEU A 417 21.20 15.83 -24.00
N LEU A 418 22.34 15.11 -24.07
CA LEU A 418 22.73 14.35 -25.28
C LEU A 418 21.73 13.27 -25.69
N TRP A 419 20.98 12.73 -24.73
CA TRP A 419 19.98 11.68 -24.91
C TRP A 419 18.67 12.20 -25.54
N THR A 420 18.37 13.51 -25.47
CA THR A 420 17.15 14.06 -26.10
C THR A 420 17.35 14.47 -27.54
N LYS A 421 18.57 14.41 -28.10
CA LYS A 421 18.84 14.97 -29.44
C LYS A 421 17.91 14.47 -30.54
N SER A 422 17.37 13.25 -30.42
CA SER A 422 16.39 12.68 -31.36
C SER A 422 14.93 13.07 -31.08
N LEU A 423 14.60 13.53 -29.87
CA LEU A 423 13.24 13.86 -29.43
C LEU A 423 13.04 15.35 -29.14
N THR A 424 14.12 16.14 -29.14
CA THR A 424 14.04 17.58 -28.90
C THR A 424 13.39 18.26 -30.08
N VAL A 425 12.29 18.96 -29.82
CA VAL A 425 11.60 19.81 -30.80
C VAL A 425 11.71 21.28 -30.39
N PRO A 426 11.82 22.19 -31.36
CA PRO A 426 11.60 23.61 -31.15
C PRO A 426 10.25 23.88 -30.45
N ILE A 427 10.19 24.87 -29.56
CA ILE A 427 8.98 25.14 -28.78
C ILE A 427 7.79 25.59 -29.64
N ASP A 428 8.04 26.23 -30.78
CA ASP A 428 7.02 26.61 -31.77
C ASP A 428 6.36 25.39 -32.43
N GLN A 429 7.00 24.22 -32.38
CA GLN A 429 6.40 22.95 -32.79
C GLN A 429 5.51 22.34 -31.70
N LEU A 430 5.45 22.92 -30.50
CA LEU A 430 4.62 22.47 -29.38
C LEU A 430 3.52 23.49 -29.05
N SER A 431 2.30 23.22 -29.48
CA SER A 431 1.13 24.05 -29.22
C SER A 431 0.38 23.57 -27.96
N LEU A 432 0.59 24.26 -26.83
CA LEU A 432 -0.09 23.96 -25.57
C LEU A 432 -1.57 24.36 -25.61
N GLY A 433 -2.45 23.43 -25.28
CA GLY A 433 -3.87 23.71 -25.08
C GLY A 433 -4.17 24.30 -23.70
N THR A 434 -5.38 24.83 -23.56
CA THR A 434 -5.88 25.41 -22.30
C THR A 434 -6.40 24.35 -21.32
N GLN A 435 -6.70 23.15 -21.81
CA GLN A 435 -7.26 22.07 -21.00
C GLN A 435 -6.17 21.41 -20.13
N VAL A 436 -6.30 21.56 -18.82
CA VAL A 436 -5.55 20.77 -17.83
C VAL A 436 -6.21 19.39 -17.73
N ILE A 437 -5.44 18.34 -17.97
CA ILE A 437 -5.90 16.94 -17.97
C ILE A 437 -5.37 16.16 -16.77
N GLY A 438 -4.50 16.75 -15.96
CA GLY A 438 -4.04 16.18 -14.70
C GLY A 438 -3.19 17.16 -13.89
N THR A 439 -3.20 17.02 -12.58
CA THR A 439 -2.35 17.77 -11.65
C THR A 439 -1.60 16.79 -10.75
N GLY A 440 -0.34 17.07 -10.45
CA GLY A 440 0.46 16.19 -9.61
C GLY A 440 1.67 16.86 -9.00
N HIS A 441 2.45 16.08 -8.24
CA HIS A 441 3.61 16.55 -7.48
C HIS A 441 4.65 17.34 -8.32
N PHE A 442 4.73 17.07 -9.63
CA PHE A 442 5.70 17.70 -10.53
C PHE A 442 5.08 18.80 -11.41
N GLY A 443 3.84 19.21 -11.15
CA GLY A 443 3.13 20.23 -11.92
C GLY A 443 1.90 19.70 -12.66
N GLU A 444 1.38 20.55 -13.54
CA GLU A 444 0.19 20.28 -14.35
C GLU A 444 0.55 19.51 -15.63
N VAL A 445 -0.38 18.69 -16.08
CA VAL A 445 -0.38 18.04 -17.38
C VAL A 445 -1.48 18.67 -18.22
N ARG A 446 -1.13 19.16 -19.41
CA ARG A 446 -2.06 19.81 -20.33
C ARG A 446 -2.19 19.03 -21.62
N LEU A 447 -3.37 19.10 -22.20
CA LEU A 447 -3.57 18.64 -23.57
C LEU A 447 -2.85 19.60 -24.53
N ALA A 448 -2.14 19.07 -25.52
CA ALA A 448 -1.38 19.86 -26.48
C ALA A 448 -1.30 19.15 -27.84
N THR A 449 -0.75 19.85 -28.82
CA THR A 449 -0.41 19.29 -30.14
C THR A 449 1.08 19.49 -30.40
N VAL A 450 1.78 18.46 -30.86
CA VAL A 450 3.17 18.56 -31.31
C VAL A 450 3.27 18.30 -32.81
N LEU A 451 4.06 19.09 -33.51
CA LEU A 451 4.42 18.89 -34.90
C LEU A 451 5.71 18.05 -34.98
N LEU A 452 5.61 16.86 -35.57
CA LEU A 452 6.75 15.99 -35.88
C LEU A 452 6.87 15.83 -37.41
N SER A 453 7.91 15.14 -37.89
CA SER A 453 8.13 14.88 -39.33
C SER A 453 6.90 14.30 -40.03
N ASP A 454 6.11 13.52 -39.30
CA ASP A 454 5.02 12.71 -39.83
C ASP A 454 3.65 13.38 -39.64
N GLY A 455 3.60 14.61 -39.11
CA GLY A 455 2.37 15.39 -38.95
C GLY A 455 2.15 15.95 -37.54
N HIS A 456 0.90 16.36 -37.27
CA HIS A 456 0.48 16.87 -35.97
C HIS A 456 -0.06 15.75 -35.09
N PHE A 457 0.45 15.65 -33.86
CA PHE A 457 0.08 14.60 -32.91
C PHE A 457 -0.52 15.22 -31.64
N LYS A 458 -1.65 14.66 -31.21
CA LYS A 458 -2.27 15.00 -29.93
C LYS A 458 -1.45 14.39 -28.79
N VAL A 459 -1.03 15.22 -27.83
CA VAL A 459 -0.12 14.83 -26.75
C VAL A 459 -0.57 15.34 -25.39
N ALA A 460 -0.15 14.63 -24.35
CA ALA A 460 -0.21 15.08 -22.96
C ALA A 460 1.14 15.68 -22.58
N VAL A 461 1.18 16.99 -22.33
CA VAL A 461 2.42 17.69 -21.99
C VAL A 461 2.50 17.93 -20.50
N LYS A 462 3.56 17.39 -19.90
CA LYS A 462 3.90 17.63 -18.51
C LYS A 462 4.97 18.71 -18.41
N GLN A 463 4.71 19.72 -17.58
CA GLN A 463 5.57 20.89 -17.44
C GLN A 463 6.37 20.82 -16.14
N VAL A 464 7.67 21.10 -16.21
CA VAL A 464 8.52 21.24 -15.03
C VAL A 464 9.28 22.54 -15.08
N ARG A 465 8.94 23.44 -14.15
CA ARG A 465 9.73 24.65 -13.91
C ARG A 465 11.11 24.23 -13.41
N LEU A 466 12.16 24.90 -13.88
CA LEU A 466 13.54 24.56 -13.55
C LEU A 466 14.12 25.37 -12.38
N ASN A 467 13.25 26.07 -11.64
CA ASN A 467 13.56 26.71 -10.35
C ASN A 467 13.42 25.84 -9.06
N PRO A 468 13.08 24.52 -9.06
CA PRO A 468 13.21 23.70 -7.87
C PRO A 468 14.69 23.44 -7.56
N PRO A 469 15.04 22.99 -6.34
CA PRO A 469 16.43 22.65 -6.00
C PRO A 469 17.03 21.68 -7.03
N ALA A 470 18.32 21.85 -7.35
CA ALA A 470 18.99 21.22 -8.49
C ALA A 470 18.81 19.69 -8.56
N ASN A 471 18.66 19.04 -7.39
CA ASN A 471 18.43 17.60 -7.25
C ASN A 471 17.04 17.13 -7.73
N GLU A 472 15.99 17.94 -7.62
CA GLU A 472 14.64 17.59 -8.09
C GLU A 472 14.53 17.67 -9.61
N LYS A 473 15.18 18.71 -10.19
CA LYS A 473 15.29 18.88 -11.64
C LYS A 473 15.97 17.68 -12.29
N GLU A 474 17.16 17.30 -11.81
CA GLU A 474 17.90 16.16 -12.36
C GLU A 474 17.12 14.85 -12.23
N ARG A 475 16.45 14.62 -11.09
CA ARG A 475 15.61 13.44 -10.88
C ARG A 475 14.46 13.36 -11.87
N PHE A 476 13.77 14.47 -12.12
CA PHE A 476 12.65 14.48 -13.06
C PHE A 476 13.10 14.17 -14.49
N ILE A 477 14.20 14.78 -14.91
CA ILE A 477 14.82 14.56 -16.21
C ILE A 477 15.23 13.09 -16.34
N ARG A 478 15.98 12.56 -15.37
CA ARG A 478 16.40 11.15 -15.34
C ARG A 478 15.23 10.15 -15.26
N GLY A 479 14.14 10.50 -14.59
CA GLY A 479 12.95 9.66 -14.56
C GLY A 479 12.33 9.49 -15.93
N HIS A 480 12.15 10.60 -16.67
CA HIS A 480 11.57 10.54 -18.01
C HIS A 480 12.55 10.01 -19.06
N GLN A 481 13.87 10.13 -18.87
CA GLN A 481 14.89 9.42 -19.67
C GLN A 481 14.65 7.91 -19.70
N THR A 482 14.17 7.31 -18.60
CA THR A 482 13.95 5.86 -18.58
C THR A 482 12.96 5.39 -19.67
N LEU A 483 12.01 6.25 -20.08
CA LEU A 483 11.09 5.92 -21.18
C LEU A 483 11.80 5.78 -22.52
N THR A 484 12.86 6.56 -22.76
CA THR A 484 13.67 6.43 -23.98
C THR A 484 14.56 5.19 -23.90
N ASP A 485 15.10 4.91 -22.72
CA ASP A 485 16.02 3.78 -22.51
C ASP A 485 15.33 2.41 -22.58
N ILE A 486 14.10 2.31 -22.05
CA ILE A 486 13.28 1.09 -22.10
C ILE A 486 12.79 0.79 -23.52
N GLY A 487 12.66 1.81 -24.37
CA GLY A 487 12.11 1.69 -25.71
C GLY A 487 10.58 1.51 -25.75
N SER A 488 10.03 1.39 -26.96
CA SER A 488 8.58 1.32 -27.18
C SER A 488 7.99 -0.03 -26.77
N HIS A 489 6.84 0.00 -26.10
CA HIS A 489 6.08 -1.18 -25.73
C HIS A 489 4.57 -0.85 -25.72
N PRO A 490 3.67 -1.74 -26.21
CA PRO A 490 2.24 -1.44 -26.34
C PRO A 490 1.53 -1.08 -25.02
N ASN A 491 2.06 -1.55 -23.88
CA ASN A 491 1.52 -1.29 -22.54
C ASN A 491 2.35 -0.27 -21.73
N ILE A 492 3.16 0.58 -22.37
CA ILE A 492 3.92 1.66 -21.73
C ILE A 492 3.65 2.94 -22.51
N VAL A 493 3.45 4.06 -21.80
CA VAL A 493 3.27 5.36 -22.42
C VAL A 493 4.53 5.76 -23.21
N SER A 494 4.33 6.20 -24.44
CA SER A 494 5.41 6.65 -25.32
C SER A 494 5.73 8.13 -25.10
N MET A 495 7.01 8.47 -25.06
CA MET A 495 7.47 9.86 -25.15
C MET A 495 7.67 10.23 -26.61
N LEU A 496 7.03 11.31 -27.06
CA LEU A 496 7.07 11.76 -28.45
C LEU A 496 8.05 12.91 -28.65
N ALA A 497 8.10 13.83 -27.70
CA ALA A 497 8.95 15.02 -27.84
C ALA A 497 9.31 15.63 -26.49
N VAL A 498 10.39 16.41 -26.51
CA VAL A 498 10.81 17.26 -25.41
C VAL A 498 11.05 18.67 -25.93
N ALA A 499 10.53 19.68 -25.26
CA ALA A 499 10.78 21.08 -25.60
C ALA A 499 11.25 21.86 -24.37
N PHE A 500 11.92 22.98 -24.62
CA PHE A 500 12.45 23.86 -23.57
C PHE A 500 12.12 25.31 -23.90
N GLN A 501 11.60 26.05 -22.92
CA GLN A 501 11.37 27.49 -23.03
C GLN A 501 11.48 28.15 -21.67
N GLU A 502 12.23 29.25 -21.59
CA GLU A 502 12.27 30.14 -20.41
C GLU A 502 12.49 29.40 -19.06
N GLY A 503 13.36 28.40 -19.04
CA GLY A 503 13.62 27.62 -17.83
C GLY A 503 12.47 26.68 -17.45
N VAL A 504 11.67 26.22 -18.41
CA VAL A 504 10.64 25.19 -18.26
C VAL A 504 10.92 24.04 -19.22
N LEU A 505 10.91 22.82 -18.69
CA LEU A 505 10.98 21.59 -19.47
C LEU A 505 9.58 21.07 -19.76
N TYR A 506 9.30 20.81 -21.04
CA TYR A 506 8.05 20.23 -21.53
C TYR A 506 8.31 18.81 -22.00
N VAL A 507 7.66 17.84 -21.36
CA VAL A 507 7.71 16.43 -21.78
C VAL A 507 6.38 16.08 -22.43
N ALA A 508 6.39 15.85 -23.75
CA ALA A 508 5.22 15.47 -24.52
C ALA A 508 5.10 13.94 -24.61
N LEU A 509 4.07 13.41 -23.96
CA LEU A 509 3.71 11.99 -23.95
C LEU A 509 2.52 11.74 -24.88
N GLU A 510 2.34 10.50 -25.34
CA GLU A 510 1.13 10.15 -26.10
C GLU A 510 -0.12 10.45 -25.26
N TYR A 511 -1.15 10.98 -25.91
CA TYR A 511 -2.43 11.26 -25.25
C TYR A 511 -3.30 10.00 -25.23
N LEU A 512 -3.75 9.63 -24.02
CA LEU A 512 -4.65 8.51 -23.76
C LEU A 512 -6.03 9.06 -23.38
N SER A 513 -7.01 8.83 -24.25
CA SER A 513 -8.31 9.51 -24.24
C SER A 513 -9.25 9.10 -23.10
N ASN A 514 -9.12 7.88 -22.59
CA ASN A 514 -10.00 7.33 -21.56
C ASN A 514 -9.49 7.57 -20.13
N GLY A 515 -8.50 8.46 -19.96
CA GLY A 515 -8.01 8.88 -18.66
C GLY A 515 -7.32 7.75 -17.89
N ASP A 516 -7.30 7.86 -16.56
CA ASP A 516 -6.68 6.88 -15.68
C ASP A 516 -7.64 5.74 -15.28
N LEU A 517 -7.05 4.56 -15.08
CA LEU A 517 -7.78 3.33 -14.78
C LEU A 517 -8.57 3.42 -13.47
N ARG A 518 -8.10 4.17 -12.47
CA ARG A 518 -8.82 4.29 -11.18
C ARG A 518 -10.13 5.04 -11.37
N THR A 519 -10.10 6.17 -12.07
CA THR A 519 -11.29 6.96 -12.40
C THR A 519 -12.25 6.12 -13.25
N TYR A 520 -11.74 5.47 -14.30
CA TYR A 520 -12.53 4.61 -15.18
C TYR A 520 -13.24 3.46 -14.43
N LEU A 521 -12.55 2.76 -13.52
CA LEU A 521 -13.14 1.69 -12.73
C LEU A 521 -14.26 2.19 -11.80
N ARG A 522 -14.11 3.39 -11.24
CA ARG A 522 -15.11 3.98 -10.33
C ARG A 522 -16.36 4.42 -11.07
N GLU A 523 -16.21 5.01 -12.25
CA GLU A 523 -17.32 5.41 -13.12
C GLU A 523 -18.13 4.20 -13.63
N ALA A 524 -17.51 3.03 -13.72
CA ALA A 524 -18.18 1.79 -14.11
C ALA A 524 -18.97 1.09 -12.98
N ARG A 525 -19.01 1.67 -11.77
CA ARG A 525 -19.78 1.13 -10.64
C ARG A 525 -21.28 1.37 -10.85
N PRO A 526 -22.15 0.44 -10.44
CA PRO A 526 -23.60 0.63 -10.53
C PRO A 526 -24.06 1.81 -9.66
N GLU A 527 -24.90 2.70 -10.21
CA GLU A 527 -25.52 3.80 -9.47
C GLU A 527 -26.33 3.23 -8.29
N GLY A 528 -26.08 3.73 -7.07
CA GLY A 528 -26.79 3.28 -5.86
C GLY A 528 -26.35 1.93 -5.28
N GLY A 529 -25.30 1.29 -5.81
CA GLY A 529 -24.71 0.07 -5.23
C GLY A 529 -25.52 -1.22 -5.41
N VAL A 530 -26.62 -1.17 -6.18
CA VAL A 530 -27.49 -2.33 -6.47
C VAL A 530 -27.54 -2.55 -7.99
N GLY A 531 -26.79 -3.52 -8.50
CA GLY A 531 -26.75 -3.88 -9.93
C GLY A 531 -25.45 -4.57 -10.36
N GLN A 532 -25.42 -5.18 -11.54
CA GLN A 532 -24.18 -5.70 -12.15
C GLN A 532 -23.36 -4.53 -12.74
N SER A 533 -22.04 -4.54 -12.52
CA SER A 533 -21.12 -3.57 -13.13
C SER A 533 -21.19 -3.60 -14.66
N SER A 534 -20.97 -2.47 -15.31
CA SER A 534 -20.87 -2.41 -16.78
C SER A 534 -19.64 -3.15 -17.33
N LEU A 535 -18.64 -3.40 -16.48
CA LEU A 535 -17.42 -4.13 -16.84
C LEU A 535 -17.52 -5.63 -16.53
N SER A 536 -17.05 -6.44 -17.47
CA SER A 536 -16.93 -7.89 -17.30
C SER A 536 -15.61 -8.28 -16.64
N ASP A 537 -15.60 -9.41 -15.92
CA ASP A 537 -14.40 -9.99 -15.31
C ASP A 537 -13.27 -10.21 -16.33
N THR A 538 -13.62 -10.52 -17.58
CA THR A 538 -12.64 -10.69 -18.67
C THR A 538 -11.93 -9.37 -18.98
N LYS A 539 -12.65 -8.24 -18.95
CA LYS A 539 -12.05 -6.92 -19.20
C LYS A 539 -11.17 -6.47 -18.05
N LEU A 540 -11.60 -6.68 -16.79
CA LEU A 540 -10.78 -6.43 -15.60
C LEU A 540 -9.48 -7.23 -15.63
N LEU A 541 -9.57 -8.51 -15.99
CA LEU A 541 -8.41 -9.37 -16.13
C LEU A 541 -7.50 -8.94 -17.29
N GLN A 542 -8.07 -8.43 -18.39
CA GLN A 542 -7.27 -7.90 -19.50
C GLN A 542 -6.44 -6.68 -19.08
N PHE A 543 -7.00 -5.75 -18.29
CA PHE A 543 -6.23 -4.63 -17.75
C PHE A 543 -5.04 -5.12 -16.90
N ALA A 544 -5.26 -6.15 -16.06
CA ALA A 544 -4.18 -6.75 -15.28
C ALA A 544 -3.09 -7.39 -16.16
N VAL A 545 -3.47 -8.07 -17.24
CA VAL A 545 -2.53 -8.66 -18.21
C VAL A 545 -1.69 -7.58 -18.91
N ASP A 546 -2.34 -6.53 -19.39
CA ASP A 546 -1.69 -5.41 -20.07
C ASP A 546 -0.62 -4.76 -19.18
N VAL A 547 -0.99 -4.43 -17.94
CA VAL A 547 -0.05 -3.85 -16.97
C VAL A 547 1.08 -4.82 -16.61
N ALA A 548 0.78 -6.12 -16.46
CA ALA A 548 1.82 -7.13 -16.16
C ALA A 548 2.84 -7.26 -17.30
N LYS A 549 2.41 -7.17 -18.57
CA LYS A 549 3.30 -7.18 -19.73
C LYS A 549 4.19 -5.96 -19.78
N GLY A 550 3.61 -4.77 -19.56
CA GLY A 550 4.38 -3.54 -19.47
C GLY A 550 5.43 -3.61 -18.35
N MET A 551 5.05 -4.04 -17.14
CA MET A 551 5.98 -4.16 -16.02
C MET A 551 7.03 -5.27 -16.21
N GLN A 552 6.71 -6.34 -16.95
CA GLN A 552 7.68 -7.32 -17.37
C GLN A 552 8.77 -6.69 -18.25
N HIS A 553 8.38 -5.84 -19.20
CA HIS A 553 9.31 -5.14 -20.08
C HIS A 553 10.15 -4.10 -19.32
N VAL A 554 9.53 -3.32 -18.43
CA VAL A 554 10.22 -2.38 -17.53
C VAL A 554 11.28 -3.10 -16.68
N ALA A 555 10.91 -4.20 -16.02
CA ALA A 555 11.82 -4.95 -15.18
C ALA A 555 12.93 -5.66 -15.98
N ALA A 556 12.63 -6.16 -17.18
CA ALA A 556 13.62 -6.76 -18.08
C ALA A 556 14.65 -5.73 -18.58
N SER A 557 14.27 -4.45 -18.63
CA SER A 557 15.14 -3.33 -18.99
C SER A 557 15.95 -2.79 -17.79
N GLY A 558 15.89 -3.44 -16.62
CA GLY A 558 16.64 -3.02 -15.43
C GLY A 558 16.09 -1.75 -14.76
N VAL A 559 14.81 -1.41 -14.99
CA VAL A 559 14.18 -0.21 -14.44
C VAL A 559 13.26 -0.57 -13.27
N ILE A 560 13.31 0.26 -12.22
CA ILE A 560 12.39 0.23 -11.08
C ILE A 560 11.44 1.43 -11.22
N HIS A 561 10.13 1.16 -11.28
CA HIS A 561 9.09 2.15 -11.56
C HIS A 561 8.69 2.98 -10.32
N ARG A 562 8.56 2.35 -9.14
CA ARG A 562 8.24 2.96 -7.83
C ARG A 562 6.86 3.60 -7.68
N LYS A 563 6.04 3.70 -8.73
CA LYS A 563 4.70 4.29 -8.69
C LYS A 563 3.64 3.45 -9.41
N VAL A 564 3.65 2.13 -9.23
CA VAL A 564 2.63 1.24 -9.82
C VAL A 564 1.34 1.31 -9.00
N ALA A 565 0.27 1.87 -9.58
CA ALA A 565 -1.05 2.04 -8.96
C ALA A 565 -2.11 2.26 -10.05
N ALA A 566 -3.40 2.03 -9.78
CA ALA A 566 -4.43 2.25 -10.81
C ALA A 566 -4.44 3.69 -11.35
N ALA A 567 -4.11 4.68 -10.52
CA ALA A 567 -3.98 6.09 -10.91
C ALA A 567 -2.73 6.41 -11.77
N SER A 568 -1.82 5.46 -11.97
CA SER A 568 -0.69 5.58 -12.91
C SER A 568 -0.87 4.76 -14.18
N ILE A 569 -2.01 4.08 -14.35
CA ILE A 569 -2.35 3.37 -15.57
C ILE A 569 -3.33 4.21 -16.38
N LEU A 570 -3.03 4.44 -17.65
CA LEU A 570 -3.87 5.20 -18.58
C LEU A 570 -4.48 4.27 -19.63
N LEU A 571 -5.62 4.67 -20.19
CA LEU A 571 -6.40 3.88 -21.14
C LEU A 571 -6.49 4.58 -22.52
N ASP A 572 -6.12 3.86 -23.58
CA ASP A 572 -6.21 4.39 -24.95
C ASP A 572 -7.63 4.22 -25.53
N ASP A 573 -7.84 4.67 -26.77
CA ASP A 573 -9.12 4.57 -27.48
C ASP A 573 -9.64 3.12 -27.62
N ASN A 574 -8.73 2.14 -27.61
CA ASN A 574 -9.05 0.71 -27.73
C ASN A 574 -9.18 0.03 -26.35
N MET A 575 -9.21 0.82 -25.27
CA MET A 575 -9.24 0.33 -23.90
C MET A 575 -8.05 -0.57 -23.56
N VAL A 576 -6.87 -0.29 -24.12
CA VAL A 576 -5.60 -0.92 -23.76
C VAL A 576 -4.99 -0.16 -22.59
N ALA A 577 -4.58 -0.90 -21.56
CA ALA A 577 -3.91 -0.29 -20.41
C ALA A 577 -2.43 -0.04 -20.69
N LYS A 578 -1.98 1.21 -20.45
CA LYS A 578 -0.59 1.63 -20.58
C LYS A 578 -0.07 2.24 -19.28
N ILE A 579 1.14 1.85 -18.89
CA ILE A 579 1.79 2.34 -17.68
C ILE A 579 2.31 3.75 -17.94
N SER A 580 2.04 4.65 -17.00
CA SER A 580 2.55 6.03 -16.96
C SER A 580 3.21 6.31 -15.61
N GLY A 581 3.67 7.55 -15.39
CA GLY A 581 4.15 7.96 -14.06
C GLY A 581 5.64 7.69 -13.79
N PHE A 582 6.45 7.58 -14.84
CA PHE A 582 7.90 7.37 -14.80
C PHE A 582 8.73 8.50 -14.18
N GLY A 583 8.11 9.55 -13.63
CA GLY A 583 8.82 10.66 -12.98
C GLY A 583 9.62 10.26 -11.72
N LEU A 584 9.39 9.07 -11.16
CA LEU A 584 10.18 8.49 -10.06
C LEU A 584 11.03 7.29 -10.50
N ALA A 585 10.90 6.84 -11.74
CA ALA A 585 11.54 5.63 -12.24
C ALA A 585 13.05 5.80 -12.40
N ARG A 586 13.81 4.72 -12.26
CA ARG A 586 15.28 4.71 -12.46
C ARG A 586 15.80 3.37 -12.93
N CYS A 587 16.83 3.41 -13.77
CA CYS A 587 17.68 2.26 -14.09
C CYS A 587 18.58 1.95 -12.88
N ALA A 588 18.27 0.89 -12.15
CA ALA A 588 19.02 0.44 -10.98
C ALA A 588 18.57 -0.97 -10.57
N GLU A 589 19.46 -1.74 -9.95
CA GLU A 589 19.10 -3.02 -9.33
C GLU A 589 18.44 -2.82 -7.95
N VAL A 590 18.99 -1.88 -7.17
CA VAL A 590 18.51 -1.48 -5.85
C VAL A 590 18.63 0.04 -5.72
N ILE A 591 17.61 0.69 -5.18
CA ILE A 591 17.61 2.12 -4.86
C ILE A 591 17.39 2.27 -3.36
N VAL A 592 18.29 2.97 -2.67
CA VAL A 592 18.14 3.34 -1.25
C VAL A 592 18.08 4.86 -1.16
N GLU A 593 16.99 5.42 -0.64
CA GLU A 593 16.82 6.90 -0.54
C GLU A 593 16.76 7.38 0.92
N LYS A 594 17.14 8.64 1.16
CA LYS A 594 17.02 9.26 2.48
C LYS A 594 15.56 9.68 2.77
N PRO A 595 15.07 9.64 4.03
CA PRO A 595 13.65 9.85 4.38
C PRO A 595 13.05 11.22 4.02
N LYS A 596 13.86 12.23 3.71
CA LYS A 596 13.43 13.61 3.42
C LYS A 596 13.16 13.87 1.92
N MET A 597 13.12 12.84 1.08
CA MET A 597 12.95 12.98 -0.37
C MET A 597 11.51 12.66 -0.80
N VAL A 598 11.12 13.13 -2.00
CA VAL A 598 9.83 12.82 -2.65
C VAL A 598 9.54 11.31 -2.57
N SER A 599 8.59 10.94 -1.73
CA SER A 599 8.30 9.54 -1.42
C SER A 599 7.12 9.02 -2.26
N PRO A 600 7.17 7.77 -2.75
CA PRO A 600 6.01 7.12 -3.34
C PRO A 600 4.81 7.06 -2.39
N PRO A 601 3.58 6.89 -2.91
CA PRO A 601 2.40 6.74 -2.08
C PRO A 601 2.52 5.54 -1.12
N PRO A 602 2.48 5.73 0.21
CA PRO A 602 2.84 4.70 1.19
C PRO A 602 1.93 3.46 1.15
N ARG A 603 0.67 3.61 0.74
CA ARG A 603 -0.30 2.50 0.64
C ARG A 603 0.03 1.45 -0.43
N TRP A 604 0.92 1.79 -1.38
CA TRP A 604 1.38 0.87 -2.43
C TRP A 604 2.81 0.37 -2.20
N MET A 605 3.49 0.88 -1.17
CA MET A 605 4.89 0.56 -0.90
C MET A 605 5.02 -0.82 -0.26
N SER A 606 6.11 -1.50 -0.63
CA SER A 606 6.52 -2.75 0.01
C SER A 606 7.06 -2.51 1.43
N LEU A 607 7.16 -3.57 2.22
CA LEU A 607 7.69 -3.51 3.59
C LEU A 607 9.10 -2.90 3.65
N GLU A 608 10.01 -3.38 2.80
CA GLU A 608 11.38 -2.84 2.73
C GLU A 608 11.41 -1.37 2.30
N SER A 609 10.48 -0.96 1.42
CA SER A 609 10.36 0.43 1.01
C SER A 609 9.86 1.33 2.14
N LEU A 610 8.91 0.85 2.96
CA LEU A 610 8.38 1.60 4.10
C LEU A 610 9.40 1.72 5.24
N LYS A 611 10.16 0.67 5.53
CA LYS A 611 11.12 0.66 6.65
C LYS A 611 12.43 1.37 6.33
N THR A 612 13.04 1.01 5.20
CA THR A 612 14.43 1.38 4.89
C THR A 612 14.55 2.20 3.62
N ASN A 613 13.44 2.64 3.02
CA ASN A 613 13.43 3.35 1.74
C ASN A 613 14.20 2.61 0.64
N THR A 614 14.12 1.27 0.66
CA THR A 614 14.74 0.39 -0.34
C THR A 614 13.73 0.01 -1.42
N TYR A 615 14.11 0.15 -2.69
CA TYR A 615 13.28 -0.16 -3.85
C TYR A 615 14.01 -1.09 -4.81
N THR A 616 13.31 -2.06 -5.36
CA THR A 616 13.79 -3.07 -6.31
C THR A 616 12.68 -3.45 -7.30
N ALA A 617 12.99 -4.22 -8.34
CA ALA A 617 11.94 -4.81 -9.18
C ALA A 617 10.91 -5.64 -8.37
N LYS A 618 11.31 -6.19 -7.21
CA LYS A 618 10.42 -6.94 -6.30
C LYS A 618 9.53 -6.04 -5.44
N SER A 619 9.93 -4.80 -5.17
CA SER A 619 9.02 -3.82 -4.56
C SER A 619 7.94 -3.38 -5.55
N ASP A 620 8.24 -3.30 -6.85
CA ASP A 620 7.20 -3.04 -7.87
C ASP A 620 6.22 -4.22 -8.01
N VAL A 621 6.68 -5.47 -7.82
CA VAL A 621 5.77 -6.64 -7.77
C VAL A 621 4.77 -6.52 -6.62
N TRP A 622 5.20 -6.02 -5.46
CA TRP A 622 4.30 -5.75 -4.34
C TRP A 622 3.24 -4.71 -4.71
N SER A 623 3.67 -3.58 -5.27
CA SER A 623 2.76 -2.52 -5.73
C SER A 623 1.79 -3.01 -6.81
N PHE A 624 2.24 -3.90 -7.70
CA PHE A 624 1.37 -4.58 -8.66
C PHE A 624 0.31 -5.46 -7.99
N GLY A 625 0.65 -6.15 -6.90
CA GLY A 625 -0.34 -6.89 -6.10
C GLY A 625 -1.44 -5.98 -5.55
N ILE A 626 -1.08 -4.77 -5.09
CA ILE A 626 -2.05 -3.75 -4.66
C ILE A 626 -2.91 -3.26 -5.84
N LEU A 627 -2.30 -3.06 -7.01
CA LEU A 627 -3.03 -2.71 -8.24
C LEU A 627 -4.06 -3.78 -8.64
N LEU A 628 -3.72 -5.08 -8.52
CA LEU A 628 -4.70 -6.15 -8.76
C LEU A 628 -5.89 -6.05 -7.80
N TRP A 629 -5.65 -5.68 -6.54
CA TRP A 629 -6.71 -5.45 -5.55
C TRP A 629 -7.56 -4.22 -5.91
N GLU A 630 -6.96 -3.13 -6.37
CA GLU A 630 -7.69 -1.96 -6.88
C GLU A 630 -8.59 -2.34 -8.07
N VAL A 631 -8.08 -3.12 -9.03
CA VAL A 631 -8.87 -3.59 -10.17
C VAL A 631 -10.03 -4.47 -9.71
N ALA A 632 -9.78 -5.41 -8.79
CA ALA A 632 -10.80 -6.33 -8.28
C ALA A 632 -11.88 -5.66 -7.40
N THR A 633 -11.59 -4.48 -6.85
CA THR A 633 -12.54 -3.68 -6.05
C THR A 633 -13.12 -2.51 -6.83
N MET A 634 -12.92 -2.46 -8.15
CA MET A 634 -13.40 -1.36 -8.99
C MET A 634 -12.86 0.00 -8.50
N GLY A 635 -11.62 0.07 -8.03
CA GLY A 635 -10.92 1.29 -7.63
C GLY A 635 -11.14 1.75 -6.18
N GLU A 636 -11.38 0.84 -5.23
CA GLU A 636 -11.38 1.22 -3.81
C GLU A 636 -10.02 1.72 -3.34
N GLU A 637 -9.98 2.43 -2.22
CA GLU A 637 -8.72 2.88 -1.63
C GLU A 637 -8.07 1.73 -0.83
N PRO A 638 -6.82 1.33 -1.16
CA PRO A 638 -6.12 0.29 -0.41
C PRO A 638 -5.92 0.70 1.05
N TYR A 639 -6.22 -0.21 1.97
CA TYR A 639 -6.03 0.00 3.41
C TYR A 639 -6.83 1.20 3.95
N ALA A 640 -8.00 1.49 3.39
CA ALA A 640 -8.87 2.57 3.84
C ALA A 640 -9.07 2.55 5.37
N GLY A 641 -9.02 3.73 6.00
CA GLY A 641 -9.12 3.87 7.46
C GLY A 641 -7.81 3.62 8.24
N ILE A 642 -6.76 3.08 7.62
CA ILE A 642 -5.44 2.92 8.25
C ILE A 642 -4.58 4.14 7.96
N LYS A 643 -4.00 4.77 8.99
CA LYS A 643 -3.02 5.87 8.85
C LYS A 643 -1.71 5.34 8.23
N SER A 644 -1.13 6.07 7.28
CA SER A 644 0.11 5.69 6.58
C SER A 644 1.29 5.40 7.51
N THR A 645 1.38 6.11 8.64
CA THR A 645 2.42 5.90 9.67
C THR A 645 2.33 4.54 10.35
N SER A 646 1.11 4.01 10.52
CA SER A 646 0.86 2.70 11.15
C SER A 646 0.88 1.53 10.16
N LEU A 647 0.89 1.82 8.86
CA LEU A 647 0.75 0.79 7.82
C LEU A 647 1.94 -0.17 7.81
N GLY A 648 3.17 0.34 7.96
CA GLY A 648 4.38 -0.48 8.05
C GLY A 648 4.26 -1.54 9.15
N THR A 649 3.98 -1.12 10.38
CA THR A 649 3.79 -2.02 11.53
C THR A 649 2.70 -3.06 11.31
N ARG A 650 1.55 -2.67 10.72
CA ARG A 650 0.47 -3.64 10.43
C ARG A 650 0.91 -4.68 9.41
N LEU A 651 1.58 -4.27 8.33
CA LEU A 651 2.09 -5.17 7.32
C LEU A 651 3.17 -6.12 7.88
N GLU A 652 3.99 -5.66 8.82
CA GLU A 652 4.98 -6.50 9.53
C GLU A 652 4.29 -7.57 10.37
N ASN A 653 3.17 -7.23 11.00
CA ASN A 653 2.33 -8.16 11.76
C ASN A 653 1.48 -9.08 10.86
N GLY A 654 1.86 -9.24 9.60
CA GLY A 654 1.19 -10.14 8.65
C GLY A 654 -0.14 -9.61 8.10
N TYR A 655 -0.57 -8.40 8.45
CA TYR A 655 -1.79 -7.82 7.89
C TYR A 655 -1.65 -7.67 6.37
N ARG A 656 -2.67 -8.09 5.62
CA ARG A 656 -2.76 -7.94 4.17
C ARG A 656 -4.19 -7.55 3.81
N LEU A 657 -4.38 -7.01 2.60
CA LEU A 657 -5.71 -6.69 2.13
C LEU A 657 -6.57 -7.96 2.06
N HIS A 658 -7.82 -7.84 2.51
CA HIS A 658 -8.77 -8.94 2.42
C HIS A 658 -9.08 -9.27 0.95
N LYS A 659 -9.57 -10.48 0.71
CA LYS A 659 -10.07 -10.88 -0.59
C LYS A 659 -11.30 -10.04 -0.97
N PRO A 660 -11.32 -9.35 -2.13
CA PRO A 660 -12.51 -8.62 -2.57
C PRO A 660 -13.71 -9.54 -2.79
N PRO A 661 -14.95 -9.08 -2.51
CA PRO A 661 -16.17 -9.81 -2.86
C PRO A 661 -16.21 -10.11 -4.37
N GLY A 662 -16.57 -11.34 -4.76
CA GLY A 662 -16.61 -11.75 -6.17
C GLY A 662 -15.25 -12.06 -6.81
N CYS A 663 -14.14 -11.78 -6.14
CA CYS A 663 -12.80 -12.09 -6.68
C CYS A 663 -12.55 -13.61 -6.72
N GLY A 664 -12.00 -14.13 -7.82
CA GLY A 664 -11.62 -15.53 -7.95
C GLY A 664 -10.42 -15.90 -7.05
N ASN A 665 -10.44 -17.10 -6.45
CA ASN A 665 -9.37 -17.55 -5.54
C ASN A 665 -7.98 -17.46 -6.18
N LYS A 666 -7.84 -17.87 -7.45
CA LYS A 666 -6.56 -17.86 -8.15
C LYS A 666 -5.96 -16.45 -8.32
N ILE A 667 -6.81 -15.42 -8.48
CA ILE A 667 -6.34 -14.03 -8.58
C ILE A 667 -5.89 -13.55 -7.20
N TYR A 668 -6.64 -13.86 -6.15
CA TYR A 668 -6.25 -13.48 -4.78
C TYR A 668 -4.99 -14.21 -4.30
N GLU A 669 -4.82 -15.49 -4.64
CA GLU A 669 -3.58 -16.24 -4.40
C GLU A 669 -2.37 -15.58 -5.10
N LEU A 670 -2.55 -15.05 -6.30
CA LEU A 670 -1.51 -14.28 -7.00
C LEU A 670 -1.19 -12.97 -6.26
N MET A 671 -2.20 -12.27 -5.72
CA MET A 671 -1.99 -11.09 -4.88
C MET A 671 -1.16 -11.45 -3.63
N GLN A 672 -1.51 -12.54 -2.94
CA GLN A 672 -0.78 -13.02 -1.76
C GLN A 672 0.67 -13.43 -2.09
N GLN A 673 0.91 -13.98 -3.28
CA GLN A 673 2.28 -14.24 -3.76
C GLN A 673 3.06 -12.94 -4.02
N CYS A 674 2.41 -11.88 -4.50
CA CYS A 674 3.04 -10.57 -4.65
C CYS A 674 3.36 -9.91 -3.30
N TRP A 675 2.60 -10.21 -2.24
CA TRP A 675 2.76 -9.63 -0.90
C TRP A 675 3.55 -10.49 0.09
N GLN A 676 4.37 -11.42 -0.40
CA GLN A 676 5.32 -12.14 0.45
C GLN A 676 6.27 -11.15 1.13
N GLU A 677 6.53 -11.36 2.42
CA GLU A 677 7.36 -10.46 3.22
C GLU A 677 8.77 -10.37 2.65
N ASN A 678 9.41 -11.53 2.46
CA ASN A 678 10.71 -11.62 1.80
C ASN A 678 10.58 -11.32 0.29
N PRO A 679 11.28 -10.29 -0.24
CA PRO A 679 11.20 -9.93 -1.66
C PRO A 679 11.59 -11.05 -2.63
N LYS A 680 12.45 -11.98 -2.20
CA LYS A 680 12.91 -13.12 -3.01
C LYS A 680 11.80 -14.12 -3.32
N ASP A 681 10.82 -14.25 -2.42
CA ASP A 681 9.71 -15.20 -2.54
C ASP A 681 8.58 -14.67 -3.44
N ARG A 682 8.61 -13.36 -3.75
CA ARG A 682 7.66 -12.75 -4.69
C ARG A 682 7.95 -13.20 -6.13
N PRO A 683 6.93 -13.51 -6.94
CA PRO A 683 7.13 -13.95 -8.32
C PRO A 683 7.71 -12.82 -9.20
N PRO A 684 8.60 -13.09 -10.17
CA PRO A 684 9.01 -12.09 -11.15
C PRO A 684 7.84 -11.76 -12.10
N PHE A 685 7.83 -10.56 -12.68
CA PHE A 685 6.75 -10.11 -13.59
C PHE A 685 6.51 -11.06 -14.77
N LYS A 686 7.56 -11.70 -15.32
CA LYS A 686 7.42 -12.76 -16.34
C LYS A 686 6.49 -13.89 -15.90
N LYS A 687 6.59 -14.34 -14.64
CA LYS A 687 5.73 -15.38 -14.07
C LYS A 687 4.31 -14.82 -13.85
N VAL A 688 4.20 -13.60 -13.29
CA VAL A 688 2.92 -12.92 -13.07
C VAL A 688 2.11 -12.78 -14.37
N ALA A 689 2.72 -12.25 -15.43
CA ALA A 689 2.10 -12.11 -16.75
C ALA A 689 1.62 -13.47 -17.30
N SER A 690 2.46 -14.50 -17.25
CA SER A 690 2.09 -15.85 -17.71
C SER A 690 0.93 -16.49 -16.94
N VAL A 691 0.78 -16.17 -15.66
CA VAL A 691 -0.32 -16.65 -14.82
C VAL A 691 -1.62 -15.95 -15.23
N LEU A 692 -1.59 -14.62 -15.36
CA LEU A 692 -2.76 -13.83 -15.77
C LEU A 692 -3.23 -14.17 -17.18
N GLU A 693 -2.33 -14.31 -18.14
CA GLU A 693 -2.68 -14.70 -19.52
C GLU A 693 -3.37 -16.07 -19.59
N ARG A 694 -2.92 -17.03 -18.77
CA ARG A 694 -3.57 -18.35 -18.69
C ARG A 694 -4.96 -18.26 -18.08
N MET A 695 -5.17 -17.39 -17.10
CA MET A 695 -6.50 -17.14 -16.53
C MET A 695 -7.45 -16.57 -17.59
N THR A 696 -6.99 -15.64 -18.44
CA THR A 696 -7.80 -15.06 -19.53
C THR A 696 -8.17 -16.11 -20.56
N LYS A 697 -7.22 -16.97 -20.96
CA LYS A 697 -7.47 -18.06 -21.91
C LYS A 697 -8.40 -19.15 -21.35
N GLY A 698 -8.32 -19.45 -20.06
CA GLY A 698 -9.21 -20.40 -19.39
C GLY A 698 -10.66 -19.93 -19.30
N HIS A 699 -10.89 -18.62 -19.12
CA HIS A 699 -12.22 -18.01 -19.18
C HIS A 699 -12.87 -18.12 -20.56
N ILE A 700 -12.06 -18.05 -21.63
CA ILE A 700 -12.52 -18.22 -23.01
C ILE A 700 -12.91 -19.68 -23.28
N GLN A 701 -12.15 -20.67 -22.78
CA GLN A 701 -12.50 -22.09 -22.94
C GLN A 701 -13.75 -22.53 -22.17
N GLN A 702 -14.06 -21.95 -21.01
CA GLN A 702 -15.30 -22.26 -20.28
C GLN A 702 -16.59 -21.80 -20.99
N ARG A 703 -16.50 -20.86 -21.95
CA ARG A 703 -17.62 -20.49 -22.82
C ARG A 703 -17.79 -21.38 -24.05
N TYR A 704 -16.74 -22.10 -24.46
CA TYR A 704 -16.75 -22.97 -25.65
C TYR A 704 -16.85 -24.47 -25.32
N ILE A 705 -16.73 -24.86 -24.05
CA ILE A 705 -16.96 -26.24 -23.60
C ILE A 705 -18.21 -26.27 -22.70
N GLN A 706 -19.38 -26.06 -23.30
CA GLN A 706 -20.60 -26.73 -22.86
C GLN A 706 -21.00 -27.73 -23.95
N VAL A 707 -20.24 -28.82 -24.03
CA VAL A 707 -20.78 -30.07 -24.56
C VAL A 707 -21.39 -30.78 -23.34
N PRO A 708 -22.72 -31.00 -23.31
CA PRO A 708 -23.34 -31.64 -22.17
C PRO A 708 -22.72 -33.02 -21.94
N SER A 709 -22.51 -33.36 -20.67
CA SER A 709 -21.94 -34.65 -20.31
C SER A 709 -22.88 -35.76 -20.77
N LYS A 710 -22.33 -36.93 -21.19
CA LYS A 710 -23.12 -38.12 -21.56
C LYS A 710 -24.10 -38.60 -20.47
N LYS A 711 -24.01 -38.07 -19.24
CA LYS A 711 -24.93 -38.34 -18.14
C LYS A 711 -26.16 -37.42 -18.08
N GLU A 712 -26.15 -36.28 -18.77
CA GLU A 712 -27.32 -35.37 -18.85
C GLU A 712 -28.16 -35.62 -20.11
N ALA A 713 -27.61 -36.30 -21.12
CA ALA A 713 -28.35 -36.74 -22.32
C ALA A 713 -29.32 -37.92 -22.07
N GLN A 714 -29.24 -38.60 -20.92
CA GLN A 714 -30.14 -39.71 -20.55
C GLN A 714 -31.41 -39.27 -19.81
N HIS A 715 -31.57 -37.97 -19.52
CA HIS A 715 -32.78 -37.44 -18.89
C HIS A 715 -33.80 -36.87 -19.89
N TYR A 716 -33.43 -36.73 -21.16
CA TYR A 716 -34.29 -36.22 -22.23
C TYR A 716 -34.78 -37.30 -23.22
N SER A 717 -34.64 -38.59 -22.90
CA SER A 717 -35.09 -39.71 -23.75
C SER A 717 -36.43 -40.34 -23.32
N ASN A 718 -37.21 -39.72 -22.44
CA ASN A 718 -38.51 -40.24 -21.97
C ASN A 718 -39.71 -39.33 -22.31
N ILE A 719 -39.74 -38.78 -23.52
CA ILE A 719 -40.99 -38.30 -24.11
C ILE A 719 -41.21 -39.11 -25.39
N ARG A 720 -42.04 -40.16 -25.29
CA ARG A 720 -42.60 -40.81 -26.48
C ARG A 720 -43.65 -39.89 -27.10
N PRO A 721 -43.74 -39.80 -28.43
CA PRO A 721 -44.84 -39.13 -29.10
C PRO A 721 -46.11 -39.97 -28.95
N TYR A 722 -47.24 -39.29 -28.71
CA TYR A 722 -48.57 -39.85 -28.96
C TYR A 722 -48.64 -40.22 -30.46
N GLN A 723 -48.88 -41.49 -30.75
CA GLN A 723 -49.42 -41.92 -32.04
C GLN A 723 -50.94 -42.04 -31.88
N ASP A 724 -51.65 -41.62 -32.92
CA ASP A 724 -53.06 -41.92 -33.15
C ASP A 724 -53.34 -43.43 -33.14
N GLU A 725 -54.61 -43.74 -32.83
CA GLU A 725 -55.32 -45.05 -32.71
C GLU A 725 -55.37 -45.72 -31.34
#